data_AF-A0A658QVF8-F1
#
_entry.id   AF-A0A658QVF8-F1
#
_cell.length_a   1.000
_cell.length_b   1.000
_cell.length_c   1.000
_cell.angle_alpha   90.00
_cell.angle_beta   90.00
_cell.angle_gamma   90.00
#
_symmetry.space_group_name_H-M   'P 1'
#
loop_
_entity.id
_entity.type
_entity.pdbx_description
1 polymer ?
#
loop_
_entity_poly.entity_id
_entity_poly.type
_entity_poly.pdbx_seq_one_letter_code
_entity_poly.pdbx_strand_id
1 'polypeptide(L)'
;MNDAVAQKPLASVDTPLGDDVRFLSLRASAELGRMPRCELTLVAKRADIDFGRILGKRVSVSLGVPKSKPRVFGGYVVGFRQTGMRGRLYVYEATVRPWLWLLSRRSNCRIFQNKTVEEIVKAVFADPVYKGLEFGEIKWKANTRKHPPREYCVQYRESDFNFVSRLLEDEGIYYWFQDKDGKESLILTDTLAAHESVAGCESLPYGAVMSAAPDAEYVSEWRMQHAIETRNWLLTDYDFKHPSRPLQKQAVKHMEGFDAFSGLEHFDYPGGYVEADHGESRAKSRADEWRVEGSVPDDPDINWQQAEARSNCRSVRCGALLKLTRHPRADQNAQYLVTRTRYEIDIADYEAFDGAQSNRCECWFSAIDAKQPFAPARSARKPFVQGPQTAVVVGPGGDEIYTDQYGRVKVQFFWDRQGKRDENSSCWMRVSQPWAGKGFGAVAIPRMGQEVIVDFLEGDPDRPIITGRVYNAEQMPPYELPANMTQSGIKSRSSKGGSAANCNELRFEDKKGAEQVLLHAEKNQDIEVENDETHWVGRDRKKNIDHDETTVVKHDRTETVGNNEKIEVVANRDEKVGQNETIAIVQNRTETVGGNETITIDRNRTILVKMMETASVLLQRTHFVGINETITVGAAQEIAIGAYQTVKIVAYQKVSVGADQTVKVDHNQKTTVGGDQTLDVTGAQTVTVGKDMSETISGGQSSTVKKGRTTSVTEDDALTVGKKITISAGDSITLVTGDASITMKKDGTIRIKGKDISIDASGKINAKADGDIVMKGAKILQN
;
A
#
# COMPACT_ATOMS: atom_id res chain seq x y z
N MET A 1 -4.47 38.72 97.39
CA MET A 1 -4.38 38.64 95.92
C MET A 1 -3.37 37.54 95.61
N ASN A 2 -3.87 36.33 95.34
CA ASN A 2 -3.06 35.18 94.95
C ASN A 2 -3.13 35.05 93.44
N ASP A 3 -2.11 35.53 92.73
CA ASP A 3 -1.89 35.15 91.34
C ASP A 3 -1.38 33.72 91.30
N ALA A 4 -2.31 32.77 91.35
CA ALA A 4 -2.05 31.40 90.96
C ALA A 4 -1.68 31.42 89.47
N VAL A 5 -0.39 31.27 89.19
CA VAL A 5 0.12 31.01 87.84
C VAL A 5 -0.64 29.81 87.30
N ALA A 6 -1.61 30.06 86.43
CA ALA A 6 -2.38 29.02 85.76
C ALA A 6 -1.41 28.11 85.00
N GLN A 7 -1.18 26.92 85.53
CA GLN A 7 -0.36 25.90 84.91
C GLN A 7 -0.98 25.59 83.54
N LYS A 8 -0.31 25.95 82.45
CA LYS A 8 -0.80 25.68 81.10
C LYS A 8 -1.02 24.17 80.95
N PRO A 9 -2.18 23.71 80.45
CA PRO A 9 -2.45 22.29 80.27
C PRO A 9 -1.45 21.66 79.31
N LEU A 10 -1.09 20.39 79.54
CA LEU A 10 -0.13 19.65 78.69
C LEU A 10 -0.57 19.66 77.22
N ALA A 11 -1.86 19.43 76.97
CA ALA A 11 -2.47 19.52 75.65
C ALA A 11 -3.86 20.17 75.75
N SER A 12 -4.29 20.81 74.67
CA SER A 12 -5.62 21.40 74.51
C SER A 12 -6.16 21.11 73.12
N VAL A 13 -7.49 21.01 72.98
CA VAL A 13 -8.15 20.76 71.70
C VAL A 13 -8.95 21.98 71.26
N ASP A 14 -8.89 22.30 69.99
CA ASP A 14 -9.73 23.28 69.31
C ASP A 14 -10.65 22.54 68.31
N THR A 15 -11.96 22.69 68.49
CA THR A 15 -12.98 22.00 67.69
C THR A 15 -14.21 22.89 67.46
N PRO A 16 -15.02 22.62 66.41
CA PRO A 16 -16.31 23.27 66.21
C PRO A 16 -17.35 23.03 67.30
N LEU A 17 -17.12 22.04 68.18
CA LEU A 17 -17.97 21.77 69.33
C LEU A 17 -17.67 22.73 70.50
N GLY A 18 -16.56 23.48 70.45
CA GLY A 18 -16.16 24.41 71.51
C GLY A 18 -16.05 23.71 72.87
N ASP A 19 -16.61 24.33 73.90
CA ASP A 19 -16.57 23.86 75.29
C ASP A 19 -17.47 22.62 75.56
N ASP A 20 -18.24 22.15 74.57
CA ASP A 20 -19.06 20.93 74.70
C ASP A 20 -18.19 19.69 74.95
N VAL A 21 -16.93 19.70 74.51
CA VAL A 21 -15.97 18.59 74.61
C VAL A 21 -14.67 19.03 75.26
N ARG A 22 -13.96 18.09 75.87
CA ARG A 22 -12.63 18.28 76.43
C ARG A 22 -11.66 17.21 75.93
N PHE A 23 -10.40 17.60 75.75
CA PHE A 23 -9.33 16.69 75.35
C PHE A 23 -9.08 15.64 76.44
N LEU A 24 -8.93 14.36 76.11
CA LEU A 24 -8.52 13.33 77.08
C LEU A 24 -7.21 12.65 76.67
N SER A 25 -7.15 12.17 75.41
CA SER A 25 -5.93 11.53 74.91
C SER A 25 -5.81 11.66 73.39
N LEU A 26 -4.59 11.48 72.90
CA LEU A 26 -4.27 11.43 71.48
C LEU A 26 -3.29 10.29 71.21
N ARG A 27 -3.53 9.62 70.09
CA ARG A 27 -2.60 8.69 69.45
C ARG A 27 -2.36 9.18 68.03
N ALA A 28 -1.16 9.65 67.73
CA ALA A 28 -0.85 10.20 66.40
C ALA A 28 0.37 9.53 65.79
N SER A 29 0.30 9.19 64.51
CA SER A 29 1.41 8.64 63.75
C SER A 29 1.64 9.41 62.45
N ALA A 30 2.90 9.67 62.12
CA ALA A 30 3.30 10.28 60.86
C ALA A 30 4.56 9.61 60.34
N GLU A 31 4.67 9.45 59.03
CA GLU A 31 5.76 8.77 58.35
C GLU A 31 6.03 9.43 56.98
N LEU A 32 7.28 9.48 56.55
CA LEU A 32 7.66 10.10 55.29
C LEU A 32 6.99 9.38 54.11
N GLY A 33 6.40 10.16 53.20
CA GLY A 33 5.68 9.64 52.04
C GLY A 33 4.35 8.95 52.38
N ARG A 34 3.90 9.02 53.64
CA ARG A 34 2.65 8.39 54.10
C ARG A 34 1.74 9.41 54.76
N MET A 35 0.46 9.08 54.78
CA MET A 35 -0.56 9.96 55.33
C MET A 35 -0.65 9.83 56.85
N PRO A 36 -0.46 10.92 57.60
CA PRO A 36 -0.61 10.91 59.05
C PRO A 36 -1.98 10.42 59.52
N ARG A 37 -1.99 9.81 60.70
CA ARG A 37 -3.19 9.38 61.42
C ARG A 37 -3.20 10.01 62.79
N CYS A 38 -4.34 10.51 63.22
CA CYS A 38 -4.53 10.95 64.59
C CYS A 38 -5.87 10.39 65.09
N GLU A 39 -5.84 9.64 66.19
CA GLU A 39 -7.01 9.22 66.94
C GLU A 39 -7.08 10.08 68.20
N LEU A 40 -8.19 10.78 68.35
CA LEU A 40 -8.42 11.75 69.41
C LEU A 40 -9.57 11.27 70.30
N THR A 41 -9.30 11.13 71.59
CA THR A 41 -10.33 10.83 72.59
C THR A 41 -10.76 12.13 73.26
N LEU A 42 -12.07 12.38 73.24
CA LEU A 42 -12.73 13.53 73.82
C LEU A 42 -13.72 13.06 74.89
N VAL A 43 -13.97 13.91 75.88
CA VAL A 43 -15.00 13.68 76.90
C VAL A 43 -15.97 14.85 76.97
N ALA A 44 -17.24 14.55 77.19
CA ALA A 44 -18.30 15.55 77.32
C ALA A 44 -19.28 15.20 78.45
N LYS A 45 -19.96 16.21 78.98
CA LYS A 45 -21.10 15.99 79.90
C LYS A 45 -22.35 15.50 79.18
N ARG A 46 -22.42 15.72 77.87
CA ARG A 46 -23.57 15.42 77.01
C ARG A 46 -23.42 14.06 76.35
N ALA A 47 -24.50 13.29 76.33
CA ALA A 47 -24.59 12.00 75.62
C ALA A 47 -25.08 12.14 74.17
N ASP A 48 -25.55 13.33 73.81
CA ASP A 48 -26.36 13.62 72.63
C ASP A 48 -25.69 14.63 71.68
N ILE A 49 -24.35 14.62 71.60
CA ILE A 49 -23.62 15.50 70.68
C ILE A 49 -24.05 15.19 69.24
N ASP A 50 -24.50 16.21 68.50
CA ASP A 50 -24.77 16.10 67.07
C ASP A 50 -23.46 15.93 66.28
N PHE A 51 -23.29 14.75 65.67
CA PHE A 51 -22.09 14.41 64.92
C PHE A 51 -21.91 15.29 63.68
N GLY A 52 -22.99 15.83 63.11
CA GLY A 52 -22.96 16.73 61.95
C GLY A 52 -22.23 18.05 62.23
N ARG A 53 -22.11 18.46 63.49
CA ARG A 53 -21.37 19.67 63.89
C ARG A 53 -19.86 19.53 63.78
N ILE A 54 -19.31 18.32 63.81
CA ILE A 54 -17.87 18.06 63.83
C ILE A 54 -17.36 17.23 62.65
N LEU A 55 -18.18 16.30 62.12
CA LEU A 55 -17.78 15.45 61.01
C LEU A 55 -17.48 16.29 59.75
N GLY A 56 -16.35 16.04 59.09
CA GLY A 56 -15.90 16.80 57.92
C GLY A 56 -15.40 18.22 58.22
N LYS A 57 -15.27 18.60 59.50
CA LYS A 57 -14.71 19.89 59.93
C LYS A 57 -13.27 19.72 60.44
N ARG A 58 -12.52 20.82 60.47
CA ARG A 58 -11.16 20.83 61.02
C ARG A 58 -11.17 20.83 62.54
N VAL A 59 -10.23 20.10 63.11
CA VAL A 59 -9.90 20.09 64.54
C VAL A 59 -8.40 20.17 64.71
N SER A 60 -7.94 20.67 65.86
CA SER A 60 -6.52 20.67 66.19
C SER A 60 -6.27 20.40 67.66
N VAL A 61 -5.15 19.75 67.96
CA VAL A 61 -4.65 19.52 69.33
C VAL A 61 -3.31 20.22 69.48
N SER A 62 -3.23 21.17 70.41
CA SER A 62 -2.01 21.90 70.74
C SER A 62 -1.32 21.26 71.94
N LEU A 63 -0.16 20.62 71.71
CA LEU A 63 0.73 20.08 72.74
C LEU A 63 1.74 21.15 73.18
N GLY A 64 1.79 21.45 74.47
CA GLY A 64 2.71 22.43 75.04
C GLY A 64 4.17 21.96 75.01
N VAL A 65 5.03 22.73 74.34
CA VAL A 65 6.48 22.48 74.26
C VAL A 65 7.23 23.48 75.16
N PRO A 66 8.18 23.05 76.01
CA PRO A 66 8.98 23.96 76.82
C PRO A 66 9.75 24.98 75.97
N LYS A 67 9.66 26.26 76.29
CA LYS A 67 10.41 27.38 75.67
C LYS A 67 10.27 27.48 74.12
N SER A 68 9.27 26.84 73.53
CA SER A 68 8.99 26.83 72.10
C SER A 68 7.49 27.00 71.83
N LYS A 69 7.12 27.19 70.56
CA LYS A 69 5.71 27.24 70.17
C LYS A 69 5.07 25.86 70.40
N PRO A 70 3.77 25.80 70.76
CA PRO A 70 3.05 24.53 70.86
C PRO A 70 3.15 23.74 69.56
N ARG A 71 3.25 22.43 69.68
CA ARG A 71 3.12 21.54 68.52
C ARG A 71 1.66 21.28 68.27
N VAL A 72 1.22 21.49 67.04
CA VAL A 72 -0.16 21.26 66.63
C VAL A 72 -0.27 19.92 65.89
N PHE A 73 -1.27 19.12 66.27
CA PHE A 73 -1.75 17.97 65.52
C PHE A 73 -3.11 18.33 64.96
N GLY A 74 -3.23 18.49 63.64
CA GLY A 74 -4.45 19.00 63.00
C GLY A 74 -5.01 18.05 61.97
N GLY A 75 -6.19 18.39 61.48
CA GLY A 75 -6.77 17.74 60.31
C GLY A 75 -8.28 17.82 60.28
N TYR A 76 -8.88 17.08 59.37
CA TYR A 76 -10.31 16.88 59.23
C TYR A 76 -10.78 15.68 60.05
N VAL A 77 -11.91 15.80 60.74
CA VAL A 77 -12.58 14.67 61.38
C VAL A 77 -13.26 13.85 60.30
N VAL A 78 -12.75 12.65 60.04
CA VAL A 78 -13.26 11.74 59.00
C VAL A 78 -14.07 10.58 59.57
N GLY A 79 -14.02 10.40 60.88
CA GLY A 79 -14.84 9.48 61.64
C GLY A 79 -15.07 10.04 63.03
N PHE A 80 -16.28 9.88 63.57
CA PHE A 80 -16.64 10.31 64.91
C PHE A 80 -17.59 9.29 65.51
N ARG A 81 -17.30 8.81 66.72
CA ARG A 81 -18.12 7.81 67.42
C ARG A 81 -18.19 8.10 68.91
N GLN A 82 -19.31 7.77 69.51
CA GLN A 82 -19.45 7.67 70.96
C GLN A 82 -19.16 6.23 71.37
N THR A 83 -18.35 6.03 72.40
CA THR A 83 -17.93 4.68 72.80
C THR A 83 -18.54 4.25 74.13
N GLY A 84 -18.31 5.01 75.20
CA GLY A 84 -18.77 4.67 76.54
C GLY A 84 -18.70 5.84 77.50
N MET A 85 -18.48 5.55 78.79
CA MET A 85 -18.33 6.55 79.84
C MET A 85 -16.99 6.39 80.55
N ARG A 86 -16.43 7.50 81.03
CA ARG A 86 -15.24 7.54 81.90
C ARG A 86 -15.59 8.44 83.08
N GLY A 87 -15.76 7.84 84.26
CA GLY A 87 -16.41 8.52 85.38
C GLY A 87 -17.84 8.92 84.99
N ARG A 88 -18.20 10.19 85.20
CA ARG A 88 -19.52 10.74 84.82
C ARG A 88 -19.58 11.34 83.41
N LEU A 89 -18.48 11.31 82.67
CA LEU A 89 -18.39 11.90 81.33
C LEU A 89 -18.61 10.84 80.24
N TYR A 90 -19.25 11.24 79.15
CA TYR A 90 -19.37 10.42 77.94
C TYR A 90 -18.12 10.57 77.09
N VAL A 91 -17.61 9.45 76.57
CA VAL A 91 -16.40 9.36 75.77
C VAL A 91 -16.75 9.36 74.28
N TYR A 92 -16.08 10.22 73.54
CA TYR A 92 -16.17 10.33 72.08
C TYR A 92 -14.77 10.13 71.48
N GLU A 93 -14.71 9.49 70.33
CA GLU A 93 -13.48 9.27 69.59
C GLU A 93 -13.62 9.88 68.19
N ALA A 94 -12.63 10.68 67.82
CA ALA A 94 -12.50 11.30 66.52
C ALA A 94 -11.29 10.75 65.78
N THR A 95 -11.53 10.20 64.59
CA THR A 95 -10.46 9.89 63.64
C THR A 95 -10.18 11.13 62.81
N VAL A 96 -8.98 11.67 62.96
CA VAL A 96 -8.51 12.90 62.33
C VAL A 96 -7.46 12.57 61.27
N ARG A 97 -7.64 13.11 60.08
CA ARG A 97 -6.76 12.90 58.91
C ARG A 97 -6.48 14.23 58.20
N PRO A 98 -5.33 14.40 57.53
CA PRO A 98 -5.06 15.61 56.76
C PRO A 98 -6.03 15.74 55.57
N TRP A 99 -6.12 16.93 54.99
CA TRP A 99 -6.93 17.21 53.79
C TRP A 99 -6.67 16.22 52.64
N LEU A 100 -5.42 15.76 52.51
CA LEU A 100 -4.98 14.80 51.49
C LEU A 100 -5.76 13.46 51.55
N TRP A 101 -6.31 13.10 52.72
CA TRP A 101 -7.15 11.90 52.86
C TRP A 101 -8.42 11.95 52.03
N LEU A 102 -9.00 13.14 51.85
CA LEU A 102 -10.26 13.30 51.13
C LEU A 102 -10.14 12.91 49.65
N LEU A 103 -8.93 12.98 49.09
CA LEU A 103 -8.64 12.49 47.74
C LEU A 103 -8.79 10.96 47.61
N SER A 104 -8.79 10.21 48.72
CA SER A 104 -9.08 8.77 48.71
C SER A 104 -10.56 8.47 48.52
N ARG A 105 -11.45 9.47 48.62
CA ARG A 105 -12.91 9.32 48.51
C ARG A 105 -13.44 9.54 47.10
N ARG A 106 -12.60 9.99 46.16
CA ARG A 106 -12.94 10.16 44.75
C ARG A 106 -12.02 9.31 43.88
N SER A 107 -12.62 8.58 42.93
CA SER A 107 -11.92 7.81 41.90
C SER A 107 -12.27 8.33 40.51
N ASN A 108 -11.32 8.23 39.58
CA ASN A 108 -11.49 8.80 38.24
C ASN A 108 -10.77 8.01 37.14
N CYS A 109 -11.12 8.32 35.89
CA CYS A 109 -10.34 7.99 34.70
C CYS A 109 -10.01 9.30 33.97
N ARG A 110 -8.72 9.65 33.88
CA ARG A 110 -8.24 10.91 33.30
C ARG A 110 -6.91 10.70 32.58
N ILE A 111 -6.70 11.47 31.52
CA ILE A 111 -5.48 11.48 30.73
C ILE A 111 -4.75 12.80 30.95
N PHE A 112 -3.46 12.72 31.24
CA PHE A 112 -2.53 13.85 31.32
C PHE A 112 -1.45 13.67 30.25
N GLN A 113 -1.20 14.72 29.46
CA GLN A 113 -0.25 14.67 28.35
C GLN A 113 0.74 15.80 28.44
N ASN A 114 2.00 15.48 28.12
CA ASN A 114 3.13 16.42 28.08
C ASN A 114 3.26 17.24 29.38
N LYS A 115 3.12 16.58 30.53
CA LYS A 115 3.18 17.21 31.85
C LYS A 115 4.18 16.53 32.76
N THR A 116 4.89 17.31 33.57
CA THR A 116 5.72 16.76 34.65
C THR A 116 4.85 16.19 35.78
N VAL A 117 5.41 15.34 36.63
CA VAL A 117 4.70 14.84 37.82
C VAL A 117 4.25 15.98 38.73
N GLU A 118 5.04 17.05 38.84
CA GLU A 118 4.66 18.27 39.57
C GLU A 118 3.38 18.90 39.01
N GLU A 119 3.32 19.11 37.69
CA GLU A 119 2.17 19.71 37.03
C GLU A 119 0.92 18.85 37.15
N ILE A 120 1.07 17.52 37.05
CA ILE A 120 -0.03 16.56 37.22
C ILE A 120 -0.56 16.63 38.65
N VAL A 121 0.31 16.53 39.67
CA VAL A 121 -0.09 16.57 41.08
C VAL A 121 -0.76 17.89 41.43
N LYS A 122 -0.20 19.03 40.98
CA LYS A 122 -0.83 20.35 41.14
C LYS A 122 -2.19 20.44 40.46
N ALA A 123 -2.34 19.87 39.26
CA ALA A 123 -3.62 19.85 38.55
C ALA A 123 -4.68 19.00 39.29
N VAL A 124 -4.29 17.88 39.90
CA VAL A 124 -5.19 17.06 40.74
C VAL A 124 -5.63 17.84 41.97
N PHE A 125 -4.71 18.52 42.66
CA PHE A 125 -5.01 19.33 43.85
C PHE A 125 -5.86 20.57 43.53
N ALA A 126 -5.70 21.14 42.34
CA ALA A 126 -6.47 22.30 41.88
C ALA A 126 -7.87 21.94 41.33
N ASP A 127 -8.25 20.65 41.31
CA ASP A 127 -9.57 20.23 40.84
C ASP A 127 -10.68 20.95 41.63
N PRO A 128 -11.72 21.49 40.98
CA PRO A 128 -12.77 22.28 41.63
C PRO A 128 -13.43 21.61 42.84
N VAL A 129 -13.46 20.27 42.89
CA VAL A 129 -14.02 19.53 44.04
C VAL A 129 -13.27 19.80 45.36
N TYR A 130 -11.99 20.18 45.29
CA TYR A 130 -11.13 20.39 46.46
C TYR A 130 -10.99 21.88 46.85
N LYS A 131 -11.62 22.80 46.11
CA LYS A 131 -11.52 24.26 46.35
C LYS A 131 -12.01 24.69 47.74
N GLY A 132 -12.92 23.93 48.34
CA GLY A 132 -13.44 24.18 49.69
C GLY A 132 -12.59 23.60 50.83
N LEU A 133 -11.47 22.92 50.53
CA LEU A 133 -10.58 22.38 51.55
C LEU A 133 -9.65 23.47 52.08
N GLU A 134 -9.47 23.47 53.39
CA GLU A 134 -8.56 24.34 54.13
C GLU A 134 -7.26 23.59 54.41
N PHE A 135 -6.18 24.06 53.82
CA PHE A 135 -4.84 23.54 54.05
C PHE A 135 -3.78 24.64 53.94
N GLY A 136 -2.55 24.32 54.34
CA GLY A 136 -1.41 25.23 54.28
C GLY A 136 -0.81 25.34 52.89
N GLU A 137 0.43 25.79 52.81
CA GLU A 137 1.15 25.89 51.54
C GLU A 137 1.53 24.49 51.02
N ILE A 138 1.48 24.29 49.71
CA ILE A 138 2.04 23.09 49.07
C ILE A 138 3.39 23.49 48.48
N LYS A 139 4.49 23.01 49.09
CA LYS A 139 5.85 23.34 48.70
C LYS A 139 6.47 22.20 47.91
N TRP A 140 6.82 22.49 46.67
CA TRP A 140 7.56 21.56 45.83
C TRP A 140 9.07 21.85 45.95
N LYS A 141 9.81 20.90 46.50
CA LYS A 141 11.28 20.90 46.66
C LYS A 141 11.90 19.61 46.08
N ALA A 142 11.24 18.98 45.11
CA ALA A 142 11.76 17.78 44.43
C ALA A 142 12.43 18.20 43.12
N ASN A 143 13.75 18.40 43.17
CA ASN A 143 14.55 18.91 42.06
C ASN A 143 15.96 18.33 41.99
N THR A 144 16.29 17.35 42.83
CA THR A 144 17.60 16.70 42.86
C THR A 144 17.66 15.52 41.89
N ARG A 145 16.54 14.83 41.70
CA ARG A 145 16.35 13.73 40.75
C ARG A 145 15.74 14.26 39.44
N LYS A 146 15.82 13.44 38.39
CA LYS A 146 15.31 13.80 37.07
C LYS A 146 13.86 13.36 36.93
N HIS A 147 12.95 14.33 36.77
CA HIS A 147 11.50 14.10 36.60
C HIS A 147 11.01 14.69 35.27
N PRO A 148 11.26 14.04 34.12
CA PRO A 148 10.91 14.59 32.83
C PRO A 148 9.38 14.68 32.63
N PRO A 149 8.90 15.56 31.74
CA PRO A 149 7.51 15.54 31.31
C PRO A 149 7.13 14.16 30.74
N ARG A 150 5.96 13.67 31.13
CA ARG A 150 5.40 12.42 30.62
C ARG A 150 4.60 12.73 29.36
N GLU A 151 4.94 12.09 28.24
CA GLU A 151 4.17 12.20 26.99
C GLU A 151 2.71 11.80 27.23
N TYR A 152 2.50 10.72 27.98
CA TYR A 152 1.20 10.16 28.30
C TYR A 152 1.19 9.58 29.72
N CYS A 153 0.21 9.97 30.54
CA CYS A 153 0.01 9.45 31.88
C CYS A 153 -1.47 9.40 32.23
N VAL A 154 -1.95 8.25 32.66
CA VAL A 154 -3.36 7.95 32.83
C VAL A 154 -3.64 7.64 34.29
N GLN A 155 -4.57 8.37 34.89
CA GLN A 155 -5.27 7.92 36.09
C GLN A 155 -6.35 6.94 35.63
N TYR A 156 -6.29 5.67 36.02
CA TYR A 156 -7.23 4.66 35.54
C TYR A 156 -7.86 3.87 36.70
N ARG A 157 -9.17 4.06 36.90
CA ARG A 157 -9.98 3.34 37.91
C ARG A 157 -9.39 3.35 39.33
N GLU A 158 -8.71 4.43 39.68
CA GLU A 158 -8.03 4.59 40.97
C GLU A 158 -8.43 5.90 41.63
N SER A 159 -8.26 5.98 42.96
CA SER A 159 -8.52 7.23 43.70
C SER A 159 -7.53 8.33 43.34
N ASP A 160 -7.93 9.60 43.47
CA ASP A 160 -7.03 10.74 43.26
C ASP A 160 -5.80 10.64 44.18
N PHE A 161 -5.98 10.14 45.40
CA PHE A 161 -4.88 9.94 46.34
C PHE A 161 -3.93 8.82 45.89
N ASN A 162 -4.46 7.68 45.43
CA ASN A 162 -3.63 6.57 44.94
C ASN A 162 -2.82 7.00 43.72
N PHE A 163 -3.44 7.74 42.79
CA PHE A 163 -2.79 8.28 41.60
C PHE A 163 -1.63 9.20 41.96
N VAL A 164 -1.86 10.19 42.82
CA VAL A 164 -0.80 11.09 43.31
C VAL A 164 0.30 10.29 44.01
N SER A 165 -0.07 9.39 44.92
CA SER A 165 0.90 8.61 45.70
C SER A 165 1.78 7.74 44.81
N ARG A 166 1.21 6.98 43.87
CA ARG A 166 2.01 6.13 42.98
C ARG A 166 2.93 6.91 42.07
N LEU A 167 2.53 8.11 41.63
CA LEU A 167 3.38 8.95 40.78
C LEU A 167 4.57 9.50 41.57
N LEU A 168 4.33 9.95 42.79
CA LEU A 168 5.39 10.41 43.69
C LEU A 168 6.34 9.25 44.02
N GLU A 169 5.81 8.08 44.39
CA GLU A 169 6.61 6.89 44.69
C GLU A 169 7.40 6.38 43.48
N ASP A 170 6.81 6.37 42.29
CA ASP A 170 7.46 5.94 41.05
C ASP A 170 8.66 6.83 40.70
N GLU A 171 8.59 8.12 41.01
CA GLU A 171 9.67 9.10 40.81
C GLU A 171 10.66 9.18 41.99
N GLY A 172 10.37 8.55 43.13
CA GLY A 172 11.19 8.67 44.35
C GLY A 172 10.95 9.98 45.13
N ILE A 173 9.81 10.65 44.88
CA ILE A 173 9.38 11.85 45.59
C ILE A 173 8.56 11.41 46.80
N TYR A 174 8.88 11.94 47.97
CA TYR A 174 8.13 11.72 49.20
C TYR A 174 7.64 13.04 49.77
N TYR A 175 6.81 12.96 50.81
CA TYR A 175 6.24 14.14 51.43
C TYR A 175 6.10 14.01 52.94
N TRP A 176 5.97 15.13 53.62
CA TRP A 176 5.50 15.20 55.00
C TRP A 176 4.70 16.47 55.24
N PHE A 177 4.02 16.52 56.38
CA PHE A 177 3.25 17.69 56.79
C PHE A 177 4.05 18.53 57.78
N GLN A 178 4.18 19.81 57.47
CA GLN A 178 4.77 20.82 58.34
C GLN A 178 3.66 21.75 58.84
N ASP A 179 3.44 21.75 60.16
CA ASP A 179 2.53 22.72 60.77
C ASP A 179 3.20 24.10 60.81
N LYS A 180 2.49 25.10 60.28
CA LYS A 180 2.85 26.50 60.39
C LYS A 180 1.57 27.32 60.55
N ASP A 181 1.49 28.09 61.63
CA ASP A 181 0.36 28.97 61.94
C ASP A 181 -1.02 28.25 61.96
N GLY A 182 -1.06 26.99 62.44
CA GLY A 182 -2.29 26.18 62.53
C GLY A 182 -2.78 25.57 61.21
N LYS A 183 -1.99 25.71 60.14
CA LYS A 183 -2.26 25.09 58.84
C LYS A 183 -1.19 24.06 58.50
N GLU A 184 -1.63 22.90 58.05
CA GLU A 184 -0.77 21.82 57.63
C GLU A 184 -0.28 22.08 56.20
N SER A 185 0.98 22.51 56.07
CA SER A 185 1.65 22.67 54.78
C SER A 185 2.21 21.33 54.32
N LEU A 186 2.03 20.98 53.04
CA LEU A 186 2.55 19.74 52.45
C LEU A 186 3.89 20.05 51.79
N ILE A 187 4.95 19.39 52.24
CA ILE A 187 6.29 19.51 51.65
C ILE A 187 6.54 18.27 50.80
N LEU A 188 6.82 18.44 49.51
CA LEU A 188 7.20 17.36 48.60
C LEU A 188 8.69 17.51 48.23
N THR A 189 9.47 16.43 48.35
CA THR A 189 10.91 16.47 48.05
C THR A 189 11.44 15.12 47.61
N ASP A 190 12.65 15.13 47.08
CA ASP A 190 13.47 13.97 46.71
C ASP A 190 14.86 14.03 47.36
N THR A 191 15.07 14.96 48.30
CA THR A 191 16.40 15.31 48.84
C THR A 191 16.38 15.66 50.32
N LEU A 192 17.48 15.30 51.00
CA LEU A 192 17.72 15.66 52.39
C LEU A 192 17.76 17.19 52.59
N ALA A 193 18.21 17.96 51.59
CA ALA A 193 18.40 19.40 51.69
C ALA A 193 17.09 20.18 51.97
N ALA A 194 15.93 19.55 51.77
CA ALA A 194 14.64 20.14 52.08
C ALA A 194 14.26 20.04 53.57
N HIS A 195 14.96 19.20 54.35
CA HIS A 195 14.73 18.94 55.76
C HIS A 195 15.48 19.92 56.65
N GLU A 196 14.88 20.25 57.79
CA GLU A 196 15.41 21.23 58.74
C GLU A 196 15.35 20.67 60.17
N SER A 197 16.25 21.14 61.03
CA SER A 197 16.12 20.89 62.47
C SER A 197 14.95 21.68 63.06
N VAL A 198 14.30 21.13 64.08
CA VAL A 198 13.13 21.74 64.71
C VAL A 198 13.46 22.17 66.13
N ALA A 199 13.01 23.38 66.50
CA ALA A 199 13.17 23.94 67.83
C ALA A 199 12.67 23.00 68.95
N GLY A 200 13.56 22.64 69.87
CA GLY A 200 13.32 21.72 70.98
C GLY A 200 13.70 20.27 70.69
N CYS A 201 14.08 19.91 69.45
CA CYS A 201 14.61 18.59 69.14
C CYS A 201 15.81 18.62 68.17
N GLU A 202 16.53 19.73 68.10
CA GLU A 202 17.74 19.87 67.27
C GLU A 202 18.84 18.91 67.73
N SER A 203 18.96 18.73 69.04
CA SER A 203 19.91 17.83 69.67
C SER A 203 19.30 17.25 70.94
N LEU A 204 19.21 15.91 71.03
CA LEU A 204 18.73 15.22 72.23
C LEU A 204 19.83 14.34 72.84
N PRO A 205 20.01 14.35 74.17
CA PRO A 205 20.89 13.40 74.84
C PRO A 205 20.24 12.02 74.94
N TYR A 206 21.03 10.96 74.80
CA TYR A 206 20.64 9.62 75.21
C TYR A 206 20.75 9.50 76.73
N GLY A 207 19.66 9.06 77.37
CA GLY A 207 19.45 9.21 78.81
C GLY A 207 18.98 7.94 79.51
N ALA A 208 19.36 6.75 79.04
CA ALA A 208 18.93 5.47 79.63
C ALA A 208 19.29 5.27 81.12
N VAL A 209 20.19 6.08 81.67
CA VAL A 209 20.68 6.00 83.06
C VAL A 209 20.61 7.36 83.79
N MET A 210 20.06 8.40 83.17
CA MET A 210 19.91 9.69 83.85
C MET A 210 18.72 9.62 84.80
N SER A 211 18.94 9.82 86.11
CA SER A 211 17.90 10.38 86.99
C SER A 211 17.62 11.80 86.48
N ALA A 212 16.82 11.90 85.43
CA ALA A 212 16.60 13.13 84.72
C ALA A 212 15.96 14.16 85.66
N ALA A 213 16.40 15.42 85.58
CA ALA A 213 15.63 16.51 86.14
C ALA A 213 14.19 16.44 85.58
N PRO A 214 13.15 16.74 86.37
CA PRO A 214 11.75 16.54 85.97
C PRO A 214 11.36 17.13 84.61
N ASP A 215 12.08 18.17 84.15
CA ASP A 215 11.80 18.92 82.93
C ASP A 215 12.79 18.63 81.77
N ALA A 216 13.70 17.66 81.90
CA ALA A 216 14.67 17.35 80.84
C ALA A 216 14.08 16.41 79.77
N GLU A 217 14.22 16.81 78.50
CA GLU A 217 13.87 15.97 77.34
C GLU A 217 15.08 15.14 76.88
N TYR A 218 14.90 13.84 76.67
CA TYR A 218 15.97 12.91 76.30
C TYR A 218 15.44 11.73 75.48
N VAL A 219 16.36 11.00 74.85
CA VAL A 219 16.08 9.69 74.23
C VAL A 219 16.33 8.61 75.27
N SER A 220 15.27 7.92 75.67
CA SER A 220 15.27 6.88 76.71
C SER A 220 15.68 5.50 76.19
N GLU A 221 15.33 5.17 74.95
CA GLU A 221 15.72 3.93 74.28
C GLU A 221 16.24 4.27 72.89
N TRP A 222 17.31 3.60 72.45
CA TRP A 222 17.89 3.71 71.11
C TRP A 222 18.33 2.33 70.64
N ARG A 223 17.75 1.87 69.54
CA ARG A 223 18.00 0.54 68.95
C ARG A 223 18.42 0.73 67.51
N MET A 224 19.71 0.57 67.23
CA MET A 224 20.25 0.60 65.87
C MET A 224 20.26 -0.82 65.30
N GLN A 225 19.60 -1.01 64.16
CA GLN A 225 19.54 -2.27 63.42
C GLN A 225 20.29 -2.12 62.10
N HIS A 226 21.02 -3.19 61.73
CA HIS A 226 21.49 -3.41 60.37
C HIS A 226 20.93 -4.71 59.84
N ALA A 227 20.62 -4.77 58.55
CA ALA A 227 20.02 -5.95 57.94
C ALA A 227 20.42 -6.10 56.46
N ILE A 228 20.40 -7.33 55.94
CA ILE A 228 20.87 -7.67 54.59
C ILE A 228 19.86 -7.19 53.54
N GLU A 229 20.30 -6.35 52.59
CA GLU A 229 19.43 -5.78 51.55
C GLU A 229 20.02 -5.97 50.14
N THR A 230 19.22 -5.78 49.10
CA THR A 230 19.68 -5.76 47.71
C THR A 230 20.67 -4.62 47.47
N ARG A 231 21.86 -4.96 46.94
CA ARG A 231 22.92 -3.97 46.64
C ARG A 231 22.80 -3.39 45.24
N ASN A 232 22.54 -4.23 44.24
CA ASN A 232 22.51 -3.81 42.84
C ASN A 232 21.08 -3.75 42.32
N TRP A 233 20.72 -2.64 41.70
CA TRP A 233 19.43 -2.44 41.07
C TRP A 233 19.64 -2.22 39.58
N LEU A 234 19.05 -3.09 38.78
CA LEU A 234 19.24 -3.13 37.34
C LEU A 234 17.88 -2.97 36.64
N LEU A 235 17.71 -1.90 35.87
CA LEU A 235 16.49 -1.61 35.14
C LEU A 235 16.78 -1.61 33.64
N THR A 236 15.79 -1.97 32.82
CA THR A 236 15.86 -1.78 31.37
C THR A 236 14.49 -1.50 30.78
N ASP A 237 14.44 -0.99 29.55
CA ASP A 237 13.21 -0.72 28.82
C ASP A 237 13.45 -0.82 27.30
N TYR A 238 12.41 -0.58 26.50
CA TYR A 238 12.49 -0.62 25.04
C TYR A 238 11.92 0.66 24.42
N ASP A 239 12.69 1.27 23.52
CA ASP A 239 12.27 2.42 22.73
C ASP A 239 12.25 2.08 21.24
N PHE A 240 11.05 2.01 20.67
CA PHE A 240 10.87 1.68 19.25
C PHE A 240 11.41 2.75 18.29
N LYS A 241 11.61 4.00 18.74
CA LYS A 241 12.22 5.05 17.91
C LYS A 241 13.73 4.86 17.79
N HIS A 242 14.35 4.22 18.78
CA HIS A 242 15.77 3.91 18.84
C HIS A 242 16.01 2.45 19.29
N PRO A 243 15.57 1.44 18.50
CA PRO A 243 15.43 0.05 18.94
C PRO A 243 16.74 -0.66 19.32
N SER A 244 17.88 -0.17 18.82
CA SER A 244 19.21 -0.70 19.15
C SER A 244 19.91 0.04 20.29
N ARG A 245 19.30 1.10 20.85
CA ARG A 245 19.90 1.89 21.94
C ARG A 245 19.87 1.06 23.23
N PRO A 246 21.01 0.78 23.88
CA PRO A 246 21.01 0.08 25.16
C PRO A 246 20.42 0.98 26.25
N LEU A 247 19.32 0.53 26.87
CA LEU A 247 18.63 1.24 27.93
C LEU A 247 18.88 0.65 29.32
N GLN A 248 19.69 -0.40 29.46
CA GLN A 248 20.01 -0.96 30.76
C GLN A 248 20.74 0.07 31.63
N LYS A 249 20.25 0.26 32.86
CA LYS A 249 20.82 1.16 33.87
C LYS A 249 20.97 0.46 35.20
N GLN A 250 22.09 0.74 35.86
CA GLN A 250 22.45 0.15 37.14
C GLN A 250 22.60 1.24 38.20
N ALA A 251 22.13 0.95 39.40
CA ALA A 251 22.50 1.69 40.61
C ALA A 251 23.02 0.71 41.67
N VAL A 252 24.08 1.12 42.37
CA VAL A 252 24.68 0.33 43.45
C VAL A 252 24.48 1.08 44.76
N LYS A 253 23.75 0.49 45.70
CA LYS A 253 23.56 1.02 47.05
C LYS A 253 24.86 0.86 47.83
N HIS A 254 25.32 1.93 48.46
CA HIS A 254 26.50 1.87 49.32
C HIS A 254 26.11 1.29 50.69
N MET A 255 26.60 0.09 50.99
CA MET A 255 26.34 -0.63 52.24
C MET A 255 27.68 -1.12 52.82
N GLU A 256 28.13 -0.48 53.91
CA GLU A 256 29.43 -0.76 54.53
C GLU A 256 29.51 -2.21 55.04
N GLY A 257 30.60 -2.93 54.71
CA GLY A 257 30.77 -4.33 55.11
C GLY A 257 29.99 -5.36 54.27
N PHE A 258 29.33 -4.92 53.20
CA PHE A 258 28.48 -5.78 52.35
C PHE A 258 29.15 -6.28 51.06
N ASP A 259 30.49 -6.24 50.96
CA ASP A 259 31.22 -6.57 49.73
C ASP A 259 31.13 -8.05 49.33
N ALA A 260 31.03 -8.95 50.31
CA ALA A 260 30.85 -10.39 50.07
C ALA A 260 29.51 -10.74 49.39
N PHE A 261 28.52 -9.85 49.46
CA PHE A 261 27.20 -10.02 48.87
C PHE A 261 26.98 -9.08 47.67
N SER A 262 28.07 -8.60 47.07
CA SER A 262 28.02 -7.70 45.91
C SER A 262 27.33 -8.26 44.67
N GLY A 263 27.06 -9.57 44.61
CA GLY A 263 26.26 -10.20 43.57
C GLY A 263 24.74 -10.19 43.78
N LEU A 264 24.23 -9.71 44.92
CA LEU A 264 22.77 -9.64 45.16
C LEU A 264 22.15 -8.50 44.36
N GLU A 265 21.46 -8.88 43.28
CA GLU A 265 20.87 -7.99 42.30
C GLU A 265 19.34 -8.11 42.26
N HIS A 266 18.67 -6.97 42.06
CA HIS A 266 17.27 -6.90 41.66
C HIS A 266 17.19 -6.36 40.23
N PHE A 267 16.66 -7.17 39.32
CA PHE A 267 16.42 -6.82 37.93
C PHE A 267 14.92 -6.63 37.67
N ASP A 268 14.55 -5.56 36.94
CA ASP A 268 13.15 -5.29 36.59
C ASP A 268 13.00 -4.77 35.14
N TYR A 269 11.90 -5.17 34.50
CA TYR A 269 11.45 -4.72 33.18
C TYR A 269 9.92 -4.70 33.16
N PRO A 270 9.28 -3.63 32.67
CA PRO A 270 9.85 -2.42 32.07
C PRO A 270 10.24 -1.35 33.12
N GLY A 271 11.32 -0.62 32.84
CA GLY A 271 11.88 0.41 33.75
C GLY A 271 11.10 1.73 33.80
N GLY A 272 10.26 2.03 32.82
CA GLY A 272 9.44 3.25 32.78
C GLY A 272 10.15 4.48 32.22
N TYR A 273 11.13 4.30 31.33
CA TYR A 273 11.89 5.39 30.73
C TYR A 273 12.34 5.07 29.31
N VAL A 274 12.59 6.12 28.52
CA VAL A 274 13.21 6.01 27.19
C VAL A 274 14.56 6.72 27.12
N GLU A 275 14.79 7.72 27.98
CA GLU A 275 16.07 8.43 28.05
C GLU A 275 17.00 7.88 29.13
N ALA A 276 18.29 7.88 28.82
CA ALA A 276 19.33 7.24 29.64
C ALA A 276 19.51 7.90 31.02
N ASP A 277 19.42 9.23 31.10
CA ASP A 277 19.56 10.02 32.33
C ASP A 277 18.38 9.80 33.28
N HIS A 278 17.15 9.73 32.75
CA HIS A 278 15.97 9.38 33.52
C HIS A 278 16.05 7.92 34.04
N GLY A 279 16.55 6.99 33.23
CA GLY A 279 16.78 5.61 33.66
C GLY A 279 17.79 5.48 34.80
N GLU A 280 18.88 6.26 34.77
CA GLU A 280 19.85 6.31 35.86
C GLU A 280 19.24 6.89 37.15
N SER A 281 18.47 7.98 37.02
CA SER A 281 17.73 8.58 38.13
C SER A 281 16.75 7.58 38.76
N ARG A 282 16.02 6.81 37.94
CA ARG A 282 15.09 5.78 38.40
C ARG A 282 15.79 4.62 39.09
N ALA A 283 16.87 4.08 38.51
CA ALA A 283 17.65 3.01 39.13
C ALA A 283 18.15 3.44 40.52
N LYS A 284 18.62 4.70 40.65
CA LYS A 284 18.99 5.29 41.93
C LYS A 284 17.80 5.41 42.88
N SER A 285 16.63 5.86 42.41
CA SER A 285 15.41 5.88 43.23
C SER A 285 15.05 4.50 43.76
N ARG A 286 15.15 3.45 42.94
CA ARG A 286 14.92 2.06 43.37
C ARG A 286 15.92 1.60 44.42
N ALA A 287 17.20 1.94 44.25
CA ALA A 287 18.24 1.62 45.24
C ALA A 287 18.03 2.35 46.58
N ASP A 288 17.44 3.54 46.55
CA ASP A 288 17.17 4.37 47.73
C ASP A 288 15.79 4.10 48.37
N GLU A 289 14.99 3.16 47.84
CA GLU A 289 13.65 2.85 48.34
C GLU A 289 13.67 2.36 49.79
N TRP A 290 12.87 3.00 50.62
CA TRP A 290 12.67 2.67 52.03
C TRP A 290 11.48 1.74 52.20
N ARG A 291 11.71 0.54 52.73
CA ARG A 291 10.64 -0.45 52.97
C ARG A 291 9.84 -0.08 54.23
N VAL A 292 8.52 -0.26 54.15
CA VAL A 292 7.57 0.12 55.19
C VAL A 292 7.01 -1.15 55.84
N GLU A 293 6.86 -1.13 57.17
CA GLU A 293 6.33 -2.23 57.98
C GLU A 293 5.02 -2.82 57.42
N GLY A 294 5.02 -4.12 57.10
CA GLY A 294 3.90 -4.88 56.53
C GLY A 294 3.76 -4.78 55.01
N SER A 295 4.79 -4.32 54.28
CA SER A 295 4.72 -4.12 52.82
C SER A 295 4.84 -5.41 52.01
N VAL A 296 5.50 -6.44 52.55
CA VAL A 296 5.61 -7.78 51.96
C VAL A 296 4.89 -8.78 52.87
N PRO A 297 3.92 -9.57 52.37
CA PRO A 297 3.37 -10.69 53.12
C PRO A 297 4.50 -11.70 53.43
N ASP A 298 4.62 -12.10 54.70
CA ASP A 298 5.49 -13.19 55.18
C ASP A 298 7.01 -12.92 55.35
N ASP A 299 7.51 -11.70 55.11
CA ASP A 299 8.92 -11.32 55.36
C ASP A 299 9.01 -10.02 56.20
N PRO A 300 9.75 -9.98 57.33
CA PRO A 300 9.97 -8.73 58.05
C PRO A 300 10.68 -7.68 57.18
N ASP A 301 10.17 -6.46 57.17
CA ASP A 301 10.76 -5.37 56.38
C ASP A 301 12.19 -5.06 56.85
N ILE A 302 13.14 -5.34 55.97
CA ILE A 302 14.56 -5.18 56.21
C ILE A 302 15.05 -3.94 55.47
N ASN A 303 15.24 -2.84 56.22
CA ASN A 303 16.03 -1.70 55.76
C ASN A 303 17.48 -1.90 56.20
N TRP A 304 18.44 -1.63 55.31
CA TRP A 304 19.87 -1.82 55.59
C TRP A 304 20.33 -1.26 56.94
N GLN A 305 19.93 -0.03 57.28
CA GLN A 305 20.29 0.66 58.51
C GLN A 305 19.12 1.52 59.03
N GLN A 306 18.69 1.29 60.26
CA GLN A 306 17.56 2.00 60.89
C GLN A 306 17.75 2.11 62.40
N ALA A 307 17.44 3.28 62.95
CA ALA A 307 17.30 3.46 64.39
C ALA A 307 15.81 3.46 64.80
N GLU A 308 15.48 2.72 65.84
CA GLU A 308 14.21 2.81 66.58
C GLU A 308 14.48 3.44 67.95
N ALA A 309 13.70 4.46 68.30
CA ALA A 309 13.96 5.27 69.47
C ALA A 309 12.69 5.63 70.25
N ARG A 310 12.85 5.82 71.56
CA ARG A 310 11.78 6.22 72.49
C ARG A 310 12.22 7.48 73.22
N SER A 311 11.39 8.52 73.22
CA SER A 311 11.70 9.80 73.83
C SER A 311 10.48 10.42 74.51
N ASN A 312 10.73 11.20 75.57
CA ASN A 312 9.73 12.08 76.19
C ASN A 312 9.66 13.47 75.51
N CYS A 313 10.49 13.72 74.48
CA CYS A 313 10.55 15.01 73.80
C CYS A 313 9.27 15.29 72.99
N ARG A 314 8.69 16.46 73.24
CA ARG A 314 7.41 16.89 72.63
C ARG A 314 7.60 17.43 71.21
N SER A 315 8.82 17.82 70.85
CA SER A 315 9.15 18.44 69.56
C SER A 315 9.46 17.47 68.43
N VAL A 316 9.88 16.22 68.72
CA VAL A 316 10.32 15.22 67.73
C VAL A 316 9.25 14.96 66.67
N ARG A 317 9.50 15.25 65.41
CA ARG A 317 8.50 15.09 64.34
C ARG A 317 9.08 14.44 63.11
N CYS A 318 8.21 13.74 62.37
CA CYS A 318 8.54 13.20 61.06
C CYS A 318 9.07 14.30 60.13
N GLY A 319 10.18 14.03 59.45
CA GLY A 319 10.88 14.97 58.58
C GLY A 319 11.84 15.93 59.29
N ALA A 320 12.01 15.86 60.61
CA ALA A 320 13.00 16.68 61.32
C ALA A 320 14.40 16.08 61.26
N LEU A 321 15.42 16.95 61.20
CA LEU A 321 16.81 16.56 61.47
C LEU A 321 17.09 16.66 62.97
N LEU A 322 17.57 15.55 63.55
CA LEU A 322 17.83 15.41 64.98
C LEU A 322 19.25 14.90 65.20
N LYS A 323 20.03 15.58 66.05
CA LYS A 323 21.35 15.11 66.47
C LYS A 323 21.25 14.29 67.76
N LEU A 324 21.64 13.02 67.74
CA LEU A 324 21.78 12.23 68.96
C LEU A 324 23.12 12.55 69.63
N THR A 325 23.11 12.72 70.95
CA THR A 325 24.32 12.99 71.73
C THR A 325 24.37 12.13 72.99
N ARG A 326 25.57 11.96 73.57
CA ARG A 326 25.80 11.18 74.80
C ARG A 326 25.39 9.70 74.72
N HIS A 327 25.27 9.14 73.51
CA HIS A 327 25.09 7.70 73.35
C HIS A 327 26.43 6.98 73.64
N PRO A 328 26.46 5.88 74.43
CA PRO A 328 27.70 5.17 74.80
C PRO A 328 28.51 4.68 73.60
N ARG A 329 27.82 4.29 72.51
CA ARG A 329 28.45 3.92 71.24
C ARG A 329 28.71 5.20 70.42
N ALA A 330 29.98 5.53 70.19
CA ALA A 330 30.42 6.82 69.65
C ALA A 330 29.86 7.13 68.25
N ASP A 331 29.84 6.13 67.36
CA ASP A 331 29.32 6.24 65.99
C ASP A 331 27.82 6.58 65.92
N GLN A 332 27.05 6.33 66.99
CA GLN A 332 25.63 6.67 67.06
C GLN A 332 25.39 8.14 67.41
N ASN A 333 26.43 8.90 67.78
CA ASN A 333 26.31 10.33 68.07
C ASN A 333 26.34 11.14 66.76
N ALA A 334 25.39 10.88 65.88
CA ALA A 334 25.29 11.44 64.54
C ALA A 334 24.02 12.29 64.35
N GLN A 335 23.87 12.87 63.17
CA GLN A 335 22.64 13.52 62.74
C GLN A 335 21.76 12.50 62.02
N TYR A 336 20.49 12.45 62.39
CA TYR A 336 19.50 11.53 61.87
C TYR A 336 18.32 12.27 61.27
N LEU A 337 17.77 11.72 60.19
CA LEU A 337 16.48 12.12 59.64
C LEU A 337 15.39 11.25 60.31
N VAL A 338 14.43 11.89 60.98
CA VAL A 338 13.29 11.20 61.59
C VAL A 338 12.31 10.79 60.47
N THR A 339 12.20 9.49 60.21
CA THR A 339 11.38 8.93 59.12
C THR A 339 9.96 8.59 59.56
N ARG A 340 9.77 8.26 60.84
CA ARG A 340 8.46 7.92 61.44
C ARG A 340 8.36 8.45 62.85
N THR A 341 7.16 8.84 63.27
CA THR A 341 6.84 9.18 64.66
C THR A 341 5.50 8.58 65.05
N ARG A 342 5.38 8.14 66.30
CA ARG A 342 4.16 7.71 66.97
C ARG A 342 4.11 8.36 68.35
N TYR A 343 3.09 9.17 68.57
CA TYR A 343 2.81 9.85 69.82
C TYR A 343 1.69 9.17 70.59
N GLU A 344 1.90 9.03 71.89
CA GLU A 344 0.85 8.77 72.86
C GLU A 344 0.82 9.89 73.89
N ILE A 345 -0.28 10.65 73.90
CA ILE A 345 -0.51 11.76 74.81
C ILE A 345 -1.75 11.42 75.62
N ASP A 346 -1.63 11.40 76.95
CA ASP A 346 -2.71 11.20 77.89
C ASP A 346 -2.66 12.34 78.92
N ILE A 347 -3.77 13.01 79.17
CA ILE A 347 -3.86 13.93 80.31
C ILE A 347 -4.49 13.23 81.51
N ALA A 348 -4.24 13.80 82.69
CA ALA A 348 -4.86 13.34 83.92
C ALA A 348 -6.39 13.40 83.81
N ASP A 349 -7.03 12.43 84.43
CA ASP A 349 -8.49 12.34 84.45
C ASP A 349 -9.10 13.60 85.07
N TYR A 350 -10.19 14.09 84.44
CA TYR A 350 -10.92 15.26 84.93
C TYR A 350 -11.64 15.01 86.27
N GLU A 351 -11.77 13.75 86.67
CA GLU A 351 -12.33 13.31 87.93
C GLU A 351 -11.31 12.40 88.62
N ALA A 352 -11.10 12.57 89.92
CA ALA A 352 -10.26 11.68 90.70
C ALA A 352 -11.03 10.40 91.04
N PHE A 353 -10.55 9.25 90.57
CA PHE A 353 -11.06 7.92 90.94
C PHE A 353 -9.87 6.95 91.11
N ASP A 354 -10.13 5.78 91.70
CA ASP A 354 -9.09 4.77 91.92
C ASP A 354 -8.55 4.26 90.57
N GLY A 355 -7.26 4.44 90.32
CA GLY A 355 -6.63 4.23 89.00
C GLY A 355 -6.53 5.46 88.08
N ALA A 356 -6.79 6.68 88.58
CA ALA A 356 -6.62 7.92 87.81
C ALA A 356 -5.20 8.05 87.23
N GLN A 357 -5.12 8.31 85.92
CA GLN A 357 -3.85 8.39 85.20
C GLN A 357 -3.16 9.75 85.41
N SER A 358 -1.82 9.75 85.39
CA SER A 358 -1.03 10.99 85.33
C SER A 358 -0.83 11.45 83.89
N ASN A 359 -0.47 12.73 83.73
CA ASN A 359 -0.09 13.27 82.42
C ASN A 359 1.07 12.46 81.81
N ARG A 360 0.87 11.91 80.62
CA ARG A 360 1.86 11.14 79.86
C ARG A 360 2.02 11.73 78.47
N CYS A 361 3.26 11.97 78.03
CA CYS A 361 3.56 12.33 76.66
C CYS A 361 4.78 11.55 76.21
N GLU A 362 4.59 10.71 75.21
CA GLU A 362 5.60 9.77 74.77
C GLU A 362 5.68 9.71 73.25
N CYS A 363 6.91 9.70 72.73
CA CYS A 363 7.20 9.63 71.31
C CYS A 363 8.09 8.41 71.01
N TRP A 364 7.57 7.50 70.20
CA TRP A 364 8.38 6.51 69.48
C TRP A 364 8.70 7.07 68.11
N PHE A 365 9.95 6.94 67.67
CA PHE A 365 10.34 7.41 66.36
C PHE A 365 11.39 6.50 65.72
N SER A 366 11.28 6.40 64.40
CA SER A 366 12.27 5.74 63.56
C SER A 366 13.13 6.82 62.89
N ALA A 367 14.42 6.55 62.71
CA ALA A 367 15.32 7.48 62.05
C ALA A 367 16.42 6.78 61.26
N ILE A 368 16.92 7.45 60.22
CA ILE A 368 18.05 7.02 59.40
C ILE A 368 19.20 8.00 59.53
N ASP A 369 20.44 7.54 59.33
CA ASP A 369 21.57 8.48 59.25
C ASP A 369 21.28 9.50 58.15
N ALA A 370 21.45 10.79 58.44
CA ALA A 370 21.15 11.84 57.49
C ALA A 370 21.96 11.73 56.18
N LYS A 371 23.09 11.01 56.18
CA LYS A 371 23.87 10.72 54.96
C LYS A 371 23.20 9.69 54.04
N GLN A 372 22.29 8.87 54.58
CA GLN A 372 21.60 7.86 53.79
C GLN A 372 20.50 8.54 52.95
N PRO A 373 20.45 8.27 51.63
CA PRO A 373 19.35 8.75 50.81
C PRO A 373 18.05 8.05 51.17
N PHE A 374 16.93 8.75 50.92
CA PHE A 374 15.58 8.21 51.13
C PHE A 374 14.76 8.39 49.85
N ALA A 375 14.10 7.32 49.44
CA ALA A 375 12.96 7.32 48.52
C ALA A 375 11.82 6.50 49.16
N PRO A 376 10.54 6.83 48.94
CA PRO A 376 9.45 6.07 49.54
C PRO A 376 9.27 4.72 48.84
N ALA A 377 8.94 3.66 49.58
CA ALA A 377 8.49 2.40 48.96
C ALA A 377 7.25 2.62 48.07
N ARG A 378 7.18 1.85 46.99
CA ARG A 378 6.04 1.79 46.06
C ARG A 378 4.86 1.01 46.63
N SER A 379 4.18 1.59 47.62
CA SER A 379 3.04 0.98 48.30
C SER A 379 1.70 1.24 47.58
N ALA A 380 1.59 2.35 46.85
CA ALA A 380 0.41 2.67 46.07
C ALA A 380 0.34 1.77 44.84
N ARG A 381 -0.75 1.02 44.71
CA ARG A 381 -0.90 0.05 43.62
C ARG A 381 -0.98 0.77 42.29
N LYS A 382 -0.09 0.43 41.36
CA LYS A 382 -0.22 0.87 39.96
C LYS A 382 -1.46 0.20 39.34
N PRO A 383 -2.34 0.96 38.68
CA PRO A 383 -3.50 0.37 38.00
C PRO A 383 -3.04 -0.57 36.89
N PHE A 384 -3.80 -1.65 36.71
CA PHE A 384 -3.56 -2.67 35.70
C PHE A 384 -4.81 -2.83 34.83
N VAL A 385 -4.66 -2.70 33.50
CA VAL A 385 -5.73 -2.98 32.56
C VAL A 385 -5.76 -4.49 32.30
N GLN A 386 -6.84 -5.14 32.76
CA GLN A 386 -6.96 -6.60 32.75
C GLN A 386 -7.07 -7.22 31.34
N GLY A 387 -7.34 -6.42 30.32
CA GLY A 387 -7.48 -6.89 28.95
C GLY A 387 -7.74 -5.74 27.98
N PRO A 388 -7.78 -6.03 26.68
CA PRO A 388 -7.94 -5.02 25.66
C PRO A 388 -9.32 -4.34 25.73
N GLN A 389 -9.38 -3.12 25.23
CA GLN A 389 -10.57 -2.28 25.17
C GLN A 389 -10.76 -1.76 23.75
N THR A 390 -11.96 -1.34 23.39
CA THR A 390 -12.15 -0.61 22.13
C THR A 390 -12.07 0.90 22.33
N ALA A 391 -11.66 1.60 21.28
CA ALA A 391 -11.58 3.05 21.21
C ALA A 391 -11.88 3.52 19.79
N VAL A 392 -12.23 4.80 19.64
CA VAL A 392 -12.51 5.40 18.33
C VAL A 392 -11.30 6.20 17.87
N VAL A 393 -10.87 6.01 16.62
CA VAL A 393 -9.76 6.77 16.02
C VAL A 393 -10.16 8.23 15.82
N VAL A 394 -9.30 9.17 16.19
CA VAL A 394 -9.56 10.61 16.17
C VAL A 394 -8.35 11.40 15.63
N GLY A 395 -8.57 12.68 15.32
CA GLY A 395 -7.57 13.59 14.77
C GLY A 395 -8.20 14.96 14.49
N PRO A 396 -7.51 15.84 13.74
CA PRO A 396 -8.01 17.18 13.47
C PRO A 396 -9.24 17.15 12.56
N GLY A 397 -10.16 18.09 12.76
CA GLY A 397 -11.37 18.21 11.95
C GLY A 397 -11.07 18.50 10.47
N GLY A 398 -11.81 17.88 9.55
CA GLY A 398 -11.70 18.10 8.09
C GLY A 398 -10.73 17.18 7.35
N ASP A 399 -10.01 16.32 8.07
CA ASP A 399 -9.26 15.20 7.50
C ASP A 399 -10.08 13.88 7.56
N GLU A 400 -9.61 12.82 6.89
CA GLU A 400 -10.11 11.44 7.07
C GLU A 400 -9.07 10.53 7.75
N ILE A 401 -7.78 10.87 7.61
CA ILE A 401 -6.65 10.07 8.07
C ILE A 401 -5.69 11.00 8.80
N TYR A 402 -5.33 10.65 10.03
CA TYR A 402 -4.33 11.37 10.82
C TYR A 402 -3.31 10.38 11.38
N THR A 403 -2.12 10.38 10.78
CA THR A 403 -1.03 9.44 11.08
C THR A 403 0.31 10.15 11.09
N ASP A 404 1.30 9.55 11.74
CA ASP A 404 2.69 10.00 11.70
C ASP A 404 3.60 9.06 10.87
N GLN A 405 4.91 9.35 10.85
CA GLN A 405 5.94 8.60 10.11
C GLN A 405 6.07 7.10 10.50
N TYR A 406 5.47 6.69 11.62
CA TYR A 406 5.50 5.30 12.09
C TYR A 406 4.17 4.58 11.87
N GLY A 407 3.20 5.20 11.19
CA GLY A 407 1.87 4.64 10.99
C GLY A 407 1.03 4.62 12.27
N ARG A 408 1.34 5.49 13.25
CA ARG A 408 0.60 5.59 14.50
C ARG A 408 -0.66 6.43 14.32
N VAL A 409 -1.69 6.16 15.11
CA VAL A 409 -2.91 6.98 15.15
C VAL A 409 -3.22 7.42 16.58
N LYS A 410 -4.15 8.36 16.73
CA LYS A 410 -4.69 8.77 18.02
C LYS A 410 -6.12 8.24 18.18
N VAL A 411 -6.54 8.04 19.42
CA VAL A 411 -7.88 7.51 19.73
C VAL A 411 -8.52 8.29 20.87
N GLN A 412 -9.84 8.18 21.00
CA GLN A 412 -10.55 8.51 22.22
C GLN A 412 -11.14 7.24 22.82
N PHE A 413 -10.76 6.97 24.07
CA PHE A 413 -11.35 5.89 24.86
C PHE A 413 -12.76 6.25 25.33
N PHE A 414 -13.64 5.26 25.49
CA PHE A 414 -15.02 5.48 25.92
C PHE A 414 -15.16 5.98 27.37
N TRP A 415 -14.16 5.72 28.22
CA TRP A 415 -14.12 6.24 29.58
C TRP A 415 -13.50 7.64 29.67
N ASP A 416 -12.92 8.16 28.59
CA ASP A 416 -12.38 9.53 28.56
C ASP A 416 -13.51 10.55 28.39
N ARG A 417 -13.83 11.21 29.52
CA ARG A 417 -14.87 12.23 29.61
C ARG A 417 -14.36 13.64 29.33
N GLN A 418 -13.05 13.85 29.27
CA GLN A 418 -12.43 15.16 29.09
C GLN A 418 -11.97 15.39 27.64
N GLY A 419 -11.71 14.31 26.89
CA GLY A 419 -11.40 14.35 25.47
C GLY A 419 -12.54 14.92 24.62
N LYS A 420 -12.17 15.68 23.60
CA LYS A 420 -13.09 16.40 22.69
C LYS A 420 -13.26 15.72 21.32
N ARG A 421 -12.77 14.49 21.18
CA ARG A 421 -12.69 13.71 19.94
C ARG A 421 -11.87 14.39 18.85
N ASP A 422 -10.76 14.99 19.27
CA ASP A 422 -9.81 15.71 18.42
C ASP A 422 -8.39 15.11 18.53
N GLU A 423 -7.41 15.74 17.86
CA GLU A 423 -6.00 15.35 17.88
C GLU A 423 -5.33 15.42 19.25
N ASN A 424 -5.99 15.96 20.28
CA ASN A 424 -5.47 16.09 21.63
C ASN A 424 -6.04 15.02 22.58
N SER A 425 -6.87 14.09 22.10
CA SER A 425 -7.52 13.08 22.94
C SER A 425 -6.54 12.04 23.52
N SER A 426 -5.48 11.70 22.79
CA SER A 426 -4.47 10.73 23.25
C SER A 426 -3.06 10.98 22.69
N CYS A 427 -2.11 10.20 23.19
CA CYS A 427 -0.79 10.05 22.57
C CYS A 427 -0.90 9.28 21.24
N TRP A 428 0.21 9.23 20.51
CA TRP A 428 0.35 8.43 19.31
C TRP A 428 0.51 6.94 19.63
N MET A 429 -0.45 6.12 19.20
CA MET A 429 -0.46 4.68 19.44
C MET A 429 0.01 3.91 18.22
N ARG A 430 0.93 2.96 18.43
CA ARG A 430 1.34 2.02 17.36
C ARG A 430 0.19 1.13 16.97
N VAL A 431 0.11 0.81 15.69
CA VAL A 431 -0.92 -0.06 15.11
C VAL A 431 -0.27 -1.35 14.65
N SER A 432 -0.73 -2.46 15.19
CA SER A 432 -0.38 -3.80 14.72
C SER A 432 -0.77 -3.92 13.25
N GLN A 433 0.15 -4.46 12.45
CA GLN A 433 -0.04 -4.68 11.02
C GLN A 433 -0.03 -6.18 10.73
N PRO A 434 -0.74 -6.65 9.68
CA PRO A 434 -0.73 -8.07 9.32
C PRO A 434 0.68 -8.61 9.02
N TRP A 435 1.57 -7.76 8.50
CA TRP A 435 2.96 -8.11 8.20
C TRP A 435 3.84 -6.84 8.23
N ALA A 436 4.93 -6.82 9.00
CA ALA A 436 5.80 -5.64 9.13
C ALA A 436 7.29 -6.01 9.07
N GLY A 437 8.00 -5.51 8.05
CA GLY A 437 9.43 -5.70 7.85
C GLY A 437 10.18 -4.39 7.58
N LYS A 438 11.51 -4.47 7.40
CA LYS A 438 12.36 -3.29 7.13
C LYS A 438 12.15 -2.79 5.70
N GLY A 439 11.17 -1.89 5.52
CA GLY A 439 10.84 -1.30 4.21
C GLY A 439 9.88 -2.14 3.36
N PHE A 440 9.23 -3.15 3.92
CA PHE A 440 8.24 -4.00 3.25
C PHE A 440 7.18 -4.49 4.25
N GLY A 441 6.03 -4.95 3.75
CA GLY A 441 4.95 -5.50 4.58
C GLY A 441 3.56 -5.08 4.10
N ALA A 442 2.54 -5.36 4.93
CA ALA A 442 1.17 -4.93 4.71
C ALA A 442 0.86 -3.75 5.63
N VAL A 443 0.32 -2.66 5.07
CA VAL A 443 -0.04 -1.46 5.86
C VAL A 443 -1.49 -1.09 5.58
N ALA A 444 -2.29 -1.11 6.65
CA ALA A 444 -3.60 -0.47 6.67
C ALA A 444 -3.61 0.50 7.84
N ILE A 445 -3.84 1.79 7.58
CA ILE A 445 -3.89 2.82 8.63
C ILE A 445 -5.37 2.99 9.05
N PRO A 446 -5.72 2.81 10.33
CA PRO A 446 -7.06 3.10 10.82
C PRO A 446 -7.44 4.55 10.53
N ARG A 447 -8.63 4.77 9.97
CA ARG A 447 -9.15 6.11 9.65
C ARG A 447 -9.95 6.67 10.81
N MET A 448 -10.07 8.00 10.87
CA MET A 448 -10.86 8.66 11.90
C MET A 448 -12.32 8.18 11.87
N GLY A 449 -12.91 7.99 13.05
CA GLY A 449 -14.25 7.43 13.23
C GLY A 449 -14.30 5.89 13.25
N GLN A 450 -13.23 5.19 12.86
CA GLN A 450 -13.20 3.73 12.94
C GLN A 450 -12.95 3.25 14.38
N GLU A 451 -13.54 2.11 14.73
CA GLU A 451 -13.34 1.46 16.02
C GLU A 451 -12.15 0.49 15.96
N VAL A 452 -11.25 0.62 16.93
CA VAL A 452 -10.04 -0.18 17.06
C VAL A 452 -9.97 -0.87 18.41
N ILE A 453 -9.32 -2.03 18.46
CA ILE A 453 -8.99 -2.72 19.71
C ILE A 453 -7.62 -2.20 20.18
N VAL A 454 -7.58 -1.66 21.38
CA VAL A 454 -6.40 -1.16 22.08
C VAL A 454 -6.05 -2.11 23.21
N ASP A 455 -4.85 -2.67 23.14
CA ASP A 455 -4.22 -3.40 24.22
C ASP A 455 -3.21 -2.49 24.95
N PHE A 456 -2.69 -2.96 26.08
CA PHE A 456 -1.81 -2.19 26.96
C PHE A 456 -0.58 -3.03 27.31
N LEU A 457 0.61 -2.58 26.91
CA LEU A 457 1.84 -3.33 27.14
C LEU A 457 2.07 -3.49 28.66
N GLU A 458 2.27 -4.73 29.12
CA GLU A 458 2.34 -5.10 30.55
C GLU A 458 1.10 -4.69 31.36
N GLY A 459 -0.06 -4.56 30.68
CA GLY A 459 -1.30 -4.06 31.27
C GLY A 459 -1.22 -2.60 31.75
N ASP A 460 -0.18 -1.85 31.37
CA ASP A 460 0.06 -0.48 31.81
C ASP A 460 -0.83 0.51 31.05
N PRO A 461 -1.77 1.23 31.71
CA PRO A 461 -2.61 2.24 31.06
C PRO A 461 -1.82 3.32 30.29
N ASP A 462 -0.56 3.55 30.67
CA ASP A 462 0.31 4.55 30.06
C ASP A 462 0.95 4.06 28.73
N ARG A 463 0.81 2.76 28.38
CA ARG A 463 1.45 2.12 27.22
C ARG A 463 0.46 1.45 26.25
N PRO A 464 -0.47 2.20 25.65
CA PRO A 464 -1.45 1.65 24.73
C PRO A 464 -0.84 1.27 23.36
N ILE A 465 -1.36 0.20 22.77
CA ILE A 465 -1.02 -0.29 21.42
C ILE A 465 -2.28 -0.84 20.74
N ILE A 466 -2.53 -0.46 19.49
CA ILE A 466 -3.68 -0.95 18.73
C ILE A 466 -3.35 -2.34 18.16
N THR A 467 -4.16 -3.34 18.47
CA THR A 467 -3.94 -4.75 18.08
C THR A 467 -4.97 -5.27 17.09
N GLY A 468 -6.08 -4.56 16.89
CA GLY A 468 -7.14 -5.01 16.00
C GLY A 468 -8.12 -3.92 15.57
N ARG A 469 -9.06 -4.31 14.72
CA ARG A 469 -10.15 -3.49 14.18
C ARG A 469 -11.43 -4.29 14.26
N VAL A 470 -12.54 -3.61 14.51
CA VAL A 470 -13.87 -4.24 14.57
C VAL A 470 -14.87 -3.42 13.79
N TYR A 471 -15.82 -4.13 13.17
CA TYR A 471 -17.01 -3.51 12.60
C TYR A 471 -18.05 -3.27 13.69
N ASN A 472 -18.92 -2.28 13.49
CA ASN A 472 -20.04 -1.95 14.37
C ASN A 472 -21.24 -1.46 13.54
N ALA A 473 -22.32 -1.02 14.18
CA ALA A 473 -23.54 -0.62 13.48
C ALA A 473 -23.37 0.61 12.56
N GLU A 474 -22.38 1.47 12.82
CA GLU A 474 -22.06 2.62 11.95
C GLU A 474 -21.00 2.25 10.90
N GLN A 475 -20.06 1.38 11.26
CA GLN A 475 -18.99 0.87 10.43
C GLN A 475 -19.28 -0.59 10.10
N MET A 476 -20.26 -0.83 9.23
CA MET A 476 -20.67 -2.19 8.86
C MET A 476 -19.63 -2.88 7.96
N PRO A 477 -19.57 -4.23 7.97
CA PRO A 477 -18.77 -5.00 7.02
C PRO A 477 -19.06 -4.61 5.55
N PRO A 478 -18.08 -4.74 4.64
CA PRO A 478 -18.23 -4.30 3.24
C PRO A 478 -19.23 -5.11 2.42
N TYR A 479 -19.55 -6.32 2.85
CA TYR A 479 -20.47 -7.24 2.19
C TYR A 479 -21.69 -7.46 3.09
N GLU A 480 -22.88 -7.48 2.51
CA GLU A 480 -24.12 -7.63 3.26
C GLU A 480 -24.17 -9.01 3.93
N LEU A 481 -24.16 -9.03 5.26
CA LEU A 481 -24.24 -10.24 6.08
C LEU A 481 -25.62 -10.35 6.73
N PRO A 482 -26.17 -11.59 6.87
CA PRO A 482 -25.52 -12.88 6.60
C PRO A 482 -25.65 -13.38 5.15
N ALA A 483 -26.28 -12.63 4.25
CA ALA A 483 -26.57 -13.08 2.88
C ALA A 483 -25.32 -13.53 2.09
N ASN A 484 -24.19 -12.82 2.27
CA ASN A 484 -22.93 -13.06 1.57
C ASN A 484 -21.85 -13.67 2.49
N MET A 485 -22.22 -14.64 3.34
CA MET A 485 -21.32 -15.25 4.32
C MET A 485 -20.10 -15.99 3.73
N THR A 486 -20.13 -16.31 2.43
CA THR A 486 -19.05 -16.98 1.69
C THR A 486 -18.09 -16.00 1.00
N GLN A 487 -18.33 -14.69 1.12
CA GLN A 487 -17.45 -13.68 0.56
C GLN A 487 -16.36 -13.27 1.54
N SER A 488 -15.13 -13.15 1.05
CA SER A 488 -13.98 -12.66 1.80
C SER A 488 -13.13 -11.71 0.93
N GLY A 489 -12.35 -10.83 1.54
CA GLY A 489 -11.46 -9.95 0.76
C GLY A 489 -11.07 -8.65 1.44
N ILE A 490 -10.48 -7.76 0.65
CA ILE A 490 -10.04 -6.43 1.07
C ILE A 490 -10.72 -5.41 0.16
N LYS A 491 -11.50 -4.51 0.76
CA LYS A 491 -12.16 -3.40 0.08
C LYS A 491 -11.68 -2.09 0.68
N SER A 492 -11.10 -1.23 -0.15
CA SER A 492 -10.64 0.10 0.24
C SER A 492 -11.70 1.18 -0.02
N ARG A 493 -11.34 2.44 0.21
CA ARG A 493 -12.19 3.61 -0.07
C ARG A 493 -11.29 4.76 -0.53
N SER A 494 -11.64 5.43 -1.62
CA SER A 494 -10.91 6.64 -2.05
C SER A 494 -10.89 7.67 -0.93
N SER A 495 -9.78 8.38 -0.76
CA SER A 495 -9.58 9.40 0.29
C SER A 495 -8.90 10.62 -0.34
N LYS A 496 -9.34 11.85 -0.09
CA LYS A 496 -10.52 12.24 0.70
C LYS A 496 -11.81 12.29 -0.13
N GLY A 497 -12.96 12.21 0.51
CA GLY A 497 -14.29 12.44 -0.09
C GLY A 497 -14.82 11.28 -0.92
N GLY A 498 -14.29 10.06 -0.74
CA GLY A 498 -14.75 8.89 -1.48
C GLY A 498 -16.17 8.48 -1.11
N SER A 499 -17.03 8.30 -2.11
CA SER A 499 -18.36 7.73 -1.91
C SER A 499 -18.31 6.20 -1.81
N ALA A 500 -19.46 5.56 -1.56
CA ALA A 500 -19.60 4.11 -1.57
C ALA A 500 -19.17 3.43 -2.89
N ALA A 501 -19.19 4.17 -4.00
CA ALA A 501 -18.77 3.68 -5.31
C ALA A 501 -17.25 3.70 -5.52
N ASN A 502 -16.51 4.58 -4.84
CA ASN A 502 -15.10 4.80 -5.13
C ASN A 502 -14.20 3.89 -4.27
N CYS A 503 -13.69 2.79 -4.83
CA CYS A 503 -12.88 1.83 -4.09
C CYS A 503 -11.96 1.00 -4.98
N ASN A 504 -10.86 0.51 -4.41
CA ASN A 504 -10.16 -0.68 -4.95
C ASN A 504 -10.56 -1.91 -4.12
N GLU A 505 -10.81 -3.05 -4.77
CA GLU A 505 -11.30 -4.28 -4.14
C GLU A 505 -10.62 -5.53 -4.71
N LEU A 506 -10.21 -6.42 -3.80
CA LEU A 506 -9.90 -7.82 -4.09
C LEU A 506 -10.85 -8.69 -3.28
N ARG A 507 -11.77 -9.40 -3.95
CA ARG A 507 -12.78 -10.25 -3.31
C ARG A 507 -12.74 -11.68 -3.83
N PHE A 508 -12.88 -12.62 -2.92
CA PHE A 508 -13.06 -14.05 -3.18
C PHE A 508 -14.49 -14.43 -2.78
N GLU A 509 -15.19 -15.13 -3.66
CA GLU A 509 -16.50 -15.75 -3.43
C GLU A 509 -16.33 -17.26 -3.44
N ASP A 510 -16.62 -17.90 -2.32
CA ASP A 510 -16.47 -19.35 -2.13
C ASP A 510 -17.81 -20.12 -2.21
N LYS A 511 -18.88 -19.46 -2.70
CA LYS A 511 -20.16 -20.14 -2.96
C LYS A 511 -20.01 -21.19 -4.05
N LYS A 512 -20.12 -22.46 -3.66
CA LYS A 512 -19.98 -23.61 -4.57
C LYS A 512 -20.86 -23.50 -5.83
N GLY A 513 -20.23 -23.62 -7.00
CA GLY A 513 -20.88 -23.49 -8.31
C GLY A 513 -21.11 -22.05 -8.78
N ALA A 514 -20.69 -21.07 -7.99
CA ALA A 514 -20.74 -19.63 -8.28
C ALA A 514 -19.48 -18.91 -7.78
N GLU A 515 -18.36 -19.63 -7.70
CA GLU A 515 -17.08 -19.11 -7.22
C GLU A 515 -16.60 -17.95 -8.12
N GLN A 516 -16.04 -16.91 -7.51
CA GLN A 516 -15.56 -15.72 -8.23
C GLN A 516 -14.37 -15.09 -7.53
N VAL A 517 -13.38 -14.67 -8.32
CA VAL A 517 -12.37 -13.69 -7.90
C VAL A 517 -12.66 -12.37 -8.60
N LEU A 518 -12.87 -11.30 -7.84
CA LEU A 518 -13.02 -9.94 -8.35
C LEU A 518 -11.76 -9.15 -8.01
N LEU A 519 -11.15 -8.55 -9.03
CA LEU A 519 -10.16 -7.50 -8.91
C LEU A 519 -10.72 -6.23 -9.52
N HIS A 520 -10.91 -5.20 -8.69
CA HIS A 520 -11.44 -3.90 -9.12
C HIS A 520 -10.44 -2.80 -8.77
N ALA A 521 -10.04 -2.03 -9.79
CA ALA A 521 -9.23 -0.83 -9.64
C ALA A 521 -10.07 0.39 -10.02
N GLU A 522 -10.17 1.36 -9.11
CA GLU A 522 -10.98 2.59 -9.32
C GLU A 522 -10.44 3.46 -10.46
N LYS A 523 -9.12 3.43 -10.68
CA LYS A 523 -8.44 4.33 -11.63
C LYS A 523 -7.48 3.60 -12.57
N ASN A 524 -6.25 3.37 -12.12
CA ASN A 524 -5.23 2.68 -12.90
C ASN A 524 -4.97 1.30 -12.28
N GLN A 525 -4.74 0.29 -13.13
CA GLN A 525 -4.24 -1.01 -12.74
C GLN A 525 -2.92 -1.24 -13.47
N ASP A 526 -1.81 -1.18 -12.73
CA ASP A 526 -0.48 -1.47 -13.26
C ASP A 526 -0.07 -2.88 -12.85
N ILE A 527 0.44 -3.68 -13.80
CA ILE A 527 0.91 -5.05 -13.58
C ILE A 527 2.32 -5.14 -14.16
N GLU A 528 3.30 -5.52 -13.34
CA GLU A 528 4.69 -5.71 -13.72
C GLU A 528 5.14 -7.13 -13.33
N VAL A 529 5.65 -7.88 -14.30
CA VAL A 529 6.15 -9.25 -14.13
C VAL A 529 7.56 -9.33 -14.67
N GLU A 530 8.52 -9.57 -13.77
CA GLU A 530 9.96 -9.51 -14.08
C GLU A 530 10.49 -10.69 -14.92
N ASN A 531 9.70 -11.75 -15.06
CA ASN A 531 10.08 -12.92 -15.84
C ASN A 531 8.87 -13.44 -16.64
N ASP A 532 8.25 -14.54 -16.21
CA ASP A 532 7.18 -15.20 -16.96
C ASP A 532 5.79 -14.92 -16.37
N GLU A 533 4.89 -14.37 -17.18
CA GLU A 533 3.45 -14.36 -16.90
C GLU A 533 2.80 -15.57 -17.59
N THR A 534 2.04 -16.38 -16.84
CA THR A 534 1.24 -17.46 -17.40
C THR A 534 -0.23 -17.24 -17.11
N HIS A 535 -1.08 -17.41 -18.13
CA HIS A 535 -2.52 -17.21 -18.01
C HIS A 535 -3.28 -18.33 -18.72
N TRP A 536 -4.03 -19.12 -17.95
CA TRP A 536 -4.87 -20.21 -18.47
C TRP A 536 -6.31 -20.00 -18.05
N VAL A 537 -7.22 -20.10 -19.02
CA VAL A 537 -8.67 -19.98 -18.80
C VAL A 537 -9.31 -21.28 -19.26
N GLY A 538 -9.93 -22.01 -18.33
CA GLY A 538 -10.52 -23.33 -18.62
C GLY A 538 -11.78 -23.29 -19.50
N ARG A 539 -12.39 -22.12 -19.69
CA ARG A 539 -13.57 -21.92 -20.54
C ARG A 539 -13.45 -20.63 -21.35
N ASP A 540 -14.30 -19.64 -21.11
CA ASP A 540 -14.39 -18.43 -21.93
C ASP A 540 -13.62 -17.26 -21.31
N ARG A 541 -12.90 -16.49 -22.15
CA ARG A 541 -12.31 -15.19 -21.80
C ARG A 541 -12.97 -14.09 -22.63
N LYS A 542 -13.51 -13.06 -21.97
CA LYS A 542 -14.02 -11.85 -22.61
C LYS A 542 -13.16 -10.66 -22.18
N LYS A 543 -12.67 -9.88 -23.16
CA LYS A 543 -11.90 -8.64 -22.93
C LYS A 543 -12.57 -7.50 -23.69
N ASN A 544 -12.87 -6.41 -23.00
CA ASN A 544 -13.43 -5.20 -23.59
C ASN A 544 -12.46 -4.05 -23.31
N ILE A 545 -12.13 -3.27 -24.34
CA ILE A 545 -11.32 -2.05 -24.26
C ILE A 545 -12.13 -0.97 -24.96
N ASP A 546 -12.55 0.05 -24.22
CA ASP A 546 -13.46 1.08 -24.77
C ASP A 546 -12.75 2.12 -25.63
N HIS A 547 -11.42 2.27 -25.48
CA HIS A 547 -10.60 3.22 -26.23
C HIS A 547 -9.50 2.48 -27.00
N ASP A 548 -8.24 2.56 -26.55
CA ASP A 548 -7.10 2.03 -27.29
C ASP A 548 -6.48 0.79 -26.62
N GLU A 549 -6.09 -0.17 -27.45
CA GLU A 549 -5.19 -1.26 -27.08
C GLU A 549 -3.90 -1.16 -27.92
N THR A 550 -2.74 -1.19 -27.25
CA THR A 550 -1.43 -1.32 -27.91
C THR A 550 -0.76 -2.59 -27.44
N THR A 551 -0.36 -3.44 -28.38
CA THR A 551 0.37 -4.69 -28.09
C THR A 551 1.74 -4.64 -28.76
N VAL A 552 2.82 -4.87 -28.00
CA VAL A 552 4.20 -4.94 -28.52
C VAL A 552 4.79 -6.30 -28.17
N VAL A 553 5.09 -7.11 -29.19
CA VAL A 553 5.76 -8.41 -29.06
C VAL A 553 7.15 -8.29 -29.66
N LYS A 554 8.20 -8.46 -28.86
CA LYS A 554 9.60 -8.21 -29.29
C LYS A 554 10.23 -9.35 -30.11
N HIS A 555 9.80 -10.59 -29.88
CA HIS A 555 10.34 -11.77 -30.56
C HIS A 555 9.25 -12.40 -31.43
N ASP A 556 8.57 -13.45 -30.94
CA ASP A 556 7.56 -14.17 -31.71
C ASP A 556 6.17 -14.04 -31.09
N ARG A 557 5.16 -13.90 -31.94
CA ARG A 557 3.74 -14.15 -31.60
C ARG A 557 3.29 -15.38 -32.36
N THR A 558 2.78 -16.39 -31.65
CA THR A 558 2.10 -17.54 -32.23
C THR A 558 0.64 -17.53 -31.81
N GLU A 559 -0.27 -17.68 -32.76
CA GLU A 559 -1.71 -17.74 -32.53
C GLU A 559 -2.28 -18.99 -33.20
N THR A 560 -3.18 -19.69 -32.51
CA THR A 560 -3.85 -20.88 -33.03
C THR A 560 -5.33 -20.82 -32.69
N VAL A 561 -6.17 -20.78 -33.72
CA VAL A 561 -7.63 -20.77 -33.59
C VAL A 561 -8.16 -22.12 -34.06
N GLY A 562 -8.74 -22.90 -33.15
CA GLY A 562 -9.17 -24.28 -33.45
C GLY A 562 -10.48 -24.41 -34.24
N ASN A 563 -11.24 -23.32 -34.41
CA ASN A 563 -12.50 -23.32 -35.14
C ASN A 563 -12.60 -22.10 -36.07
N ASN A 564 -13.30 -21.03 -35.66
CA ASN A 564 -13.51 -19.85 -36.48
C ASN A 564 -12.84 -18.61 -35.87
N GLU A 565 -12.21 -17.80 -36.72
CA GLU A 565 -11.76 -16.44 -36.39
C GLU A 565 -12.61 -15.43 -37.19
N LYS A 566 -13.10 -14.37 -36.53
CA LYS A 566 -13.74 -13.22 -37.18
C LYS A 566 -13.02 -11.95 -36.76
N ILE A 567 -12.48 -11.23 -37.73
CA ILE A 567 -11.89 -9.89 -37.54
C ILE A 567 -12.76 -8.88 -38.28
N GLU A 568 -13.17 -7.81 -37.60
CA GLU A 568 -13.95 -6.70 -38.17
C GLU A 568 -13.24 -5.38 -37.89
N VAL A 569 -12.84 -4.68 -38.95
CA VAL A 569 -12.17 -3.38 -38.88
C VAL A 569 -13.05 -2.36 -39.59
N VAL A 570 -13.60 -1.39 -38.86
CA VAL A 570 -14.59 -0.43 -39.39
C VAL A 570 -13.95 0.70 -40.20
N ALA A 571 -12.69 1.03 -39.89
CA ALA A 571 -11.93 2.06 -40.59
C ALA A 571 -10.82 1.44 -41.44
N ASN A 572 -9.55 1.59 -41.03
CA ASN A 572 -8.39 1.19 -41.80
C ASN A 572 -7.64 0.03 -41.12
N ARG A 573 -7.12 -0.90 -41.93
CA ARG A 573 -6.10 -1.87 -41.55
C ARG A 573 -4.84 -1.59 -42.38
N ASP A 574 -3.71 -1.37 -41.71
CA ASP A 574 -2.38 -1.29 -42.31
C ASP A 574 -1.56 -2.50 -41.87
N GLU A 575 -0.91 -3.18 -42.82
CA GLU A 575 -0.12 -4.37 -42.55
C GLU A 575 1.20 -4.33 -43.32
N LYS A 576 2.30 -4.55 -42.61
CA LYS A 576 3.65 -4.57 -43.17
C LYS A 576 4.41 -5.80 -42.72
N VAL A 577 4.74 -6.67 -43.67
CA VAL A 577 5.59 -7.86 -43.44
C VAL A 577 7.00 -7.57 -43.97
N GLY A 578 8.00 -7.67 -43.10
CA GLY A 578 9.39 -7.31 -43.44
C GLY A 578 10.15 -8.34 -44.27
N GLN A 579 9.70 -9.60 -44.27
CA GLN A 579 10.30 -10.70 -45.03
C GLN A 579 9.23 -11.42 -45.87
N ASN A 580 8.77 -12.60 -45.42
CA ASN A 580 7.85 -13.43 -46.17
C ASN A 580 6.48 -13.50 -45.49
N GLU A 581 5.42 -13.42 -46.28
CA GLU A 581 4.06 -13.78 -45.89
C GLU A 581 3.67 -15.07 -46.64
N THR A 582 3.01 -16.01 -45.98
CA THR A 582 2.47 -17.22 -46.59
C THR A 582 1.03 -17.43 -46.16
N ILE A 583 0.11 -17.38 -47.12
CA ILE A 583 -1.32 -17.60 -46.89
C ILE A 583 -1.73 -18.88 -47.62
N ALA A 584 -2.29 -19.85 -46.88
CA ALA A 584 -2.80 -21.10 -47.44
C ALA A 584 -4.31 -21.21 -47.16
N ILE A 585 -5.12 -21.27 -48.22
CA ILE A 585 -6.57 -21.51 -48.14
C ILE A 585 -6.87 -22.85 -48.79
N VAL A 586 -7.40 -23.81 -48.03
CA VAL A 586 -7.64 -25.20 -48.50
C VAL A 586 -8.90 -25.30 -49.36
N GLN A 587 -9.91 -24.47 -49.09
CA GLN A 587 -11.17 -24.44 -49.84
C GLN A 587 -11.28 -23.16 -50.66
N ASN A 588 -12.10 -22.20 -50.22
CA ASN A 588 -12.46 -21.03 -51.02
C ASN A 588 -11.92 -19.74 -50.38
N ARG A 589 -11.40 -18.83 -51.21
CA ARG A 589 -11.15 -17.43 -50.87
C ARG A 589 -12.09 -16.57 -51.72
N THR A 590 -12.84 -15.68 -51.09
CA THR A 590 -13.62 -14.64 -51.76
C THR A 590 -13.08 -13.28 -51.32
N GLU A 591 -12.75 -12.44 -52.28
CA GLU A 591 -12.23 -11.09 -52.06
C GLU A 591 -13.10 -10.11 -52.84
N THR A 592 -13.49 -9.01 -52.21
CA THR A 592 -14.33 -7.98 -52.82
C THR A 592 -13.74 -6.63 -52.48
N VAL A 593 -13.34 -5.88 -53.51
CA VAL A 593 -12.78 -4.55 -53.40
C VAL A 593 -13.78 -3.56 -53.97
N GLY A 594 -14.35 -2.69 -53.13
CA GLY A 594 -15.33 -1.69 -53.58
C GLY A 594 -14.73 -0.49 -54.33
N GLY A 595 -13.42 -0.25 -54.14
CA GLY A 595 -12.66 0.81 -54.80
C GLY A 595 -11.59 0.25 -55.73
N ASN A 596 -10.36 0.75 -55.61
CA ASN A 596 -9.23 0.31 -56.44
C ASN A 596 -8.39 -0.75 -55.71
N GLU A 597 -7.91 -1.74 -56.46
CA GLU A 597 -6.84 -2.65 -56.04
C GLU A 597 -5.57 -2.32 -56.85
N THR A 598 -4.44 -2.10 -56.17
CA THR A 598 -3.14 -1.88 -56.80
C THR A 598 -2.17 -2.94 -56.31
N ILE A 599 -1.63 -3.75 -57.23
CA ILE A 599 -0.64 -4.77 -56.93
C ILE A 599 0.66 -4.43 -57.68
N THR A 600 1.74 -4.20 -56.93
CA THR A 600 3.09 -3.97 -57.48
C THR A 600 3.98 -5.17 -57.16
N ILE A 601 4.66 -5.73 -58.16
CA ILE A 601 5.54 -6.89 -58.01
C ILE A 601 6.85 -6.57 -58.73
N ASP A 602 7.94 -6.41 -57.98
CA ASP A 602 9.23 -5.98 -58.53
C ASP A 602 9.98 -7.08 -59.29
N ARG A 603 9.64 -8.34 -59.03
CA ARG A 603 10.27 -9.50 -59.65
C ARG A 603 9.25 -10.33 -60.43
N ASN A 604 8.88 -11.50 -59.92
CA ASN A 604 8.10 -12.48 -60.64
C ASN A 604 6.73 -12.66 -59.99
N ARG A 605 5.69 -12.71 -60.82
CA ARG A 605 4.36 -13.21 -60.47
C ARG A 605 4.13 -14.52 -61.22
N THR A 606 3.82 -15.60 -60.51
CA THR A 606 3.41 -16.88 -61.12
C THR A 606 1.97 -17.17 -60.72
N ILE A 607 1.10 -17.39 -61.71
CA ILE A 607 -0.29 -17.81 -61.51
C ILE A 607 -0.42 -19.20 -62.14
N LEU A 608 -0.93 -20.17 -61.38
CA LEU A 608 -1.26 -21.50 -61.88
C LEU A 608 -2.73 -21.80 -61.57
N VAL A 609 -3.54 -21.93 -62.62
CA VAL A 609 -4.95 -22.30 -62.52
C VAL A 609 -5.15 -23.66 -63.17
N LYS A 610 -5.57 -24.66 -62.39
CA LYS A 610 -5.65 -26.07 -62.85
C LYS A 610 -6.86 -26.39 -63.72
N MET A 611 -7.96 -25.65 -63.58
CA MET A 611 -9.20 -25.90 -64.33
C MET A 611 -9.58 -24.73 -65.22
N MET A 612 -10.00 -23.60 -64.63
CA MET A 612 -10.54 -22.47 -65.38
C MET A 612 -10.19 -21.14 -64.72
N GLU A 613 -9.69 -20.20 -65.51
CA GLU A 613 -9.57 -18.78 -65.15
C GLU A 613 -10.55 -17.97 -66.01
N THR A 614 -11.35 -17.11 -65.39
CA THR A 614 -12.23 -16.16 -66.09
C THR A 614 -11.84 -14.74 -65.71
N ALA A 615 -11.54 -13.90 -66.70
CA ALA A 615 -11.27 -12.48 -66.50
C ALA A 615 -12.24 -11.67 -67.37
N SER A 616 -13.13 -10.91 -66.74
CA SER A 616 -14.12 -10.05 -67.41
C SER A 616 -13.79 -8.57 -67.17
N VAL A 617 -13.73 -7.77 -68.24
CA VAL A 617 -13.46 -6.33 -68.16
C VAL A 617 -14.51 -5.60 -68.99
N LEU A 618 -15.29 -4.71 -68.35
CA LEU A 618 -16.48 -4.09 -68.95
C LEU A 618 -16.16 -2.91 -69.89
N LEU A 619 -15.07 -2.18 -69.64
CA LEU A 619 -14.69 -1.00 -70.41
C LEU A 619 -13.43 -1.24 -71.22
N GLN A 620 -12.29 -1.38 -70.55
CA GLN A 620 -10.99 -1.44 -71.22
C GLN A 620 -10.02 -2.31 -70.42
N ARG A 621 -9.37 -3.25 -71.12
CA ARG A 621 -8.19 -3.97 -70.64
C ARG A 621 -6.99 -3.55 -71.48
N THR A 622 -5.94 -3.04 -70.84
CA THR A 622 -4.65 -2.75 -71.48
C THR A 622 -3.66 -3.84 -71.09
N HIS A 623 -3.03 -4.47 -72.08
CA HIS A 623 -1.94 -5.43 -71.86
C HIS A 623 -0.66 -4.87 -72.49
N PHE A 624 0.40 -4.73 -71.70
CA PHE A 624 1.69 -4.21 -72.15
C PHE A 624 2.79 -5.18 -71.73
N VAL A 625 3.65 -5.55 -72.69
CA VAL A 625 4.77 -6.46 -72.47
C VAL A 625 6.04 -5.81 -73.04
N GLY A 626 7.04 -5.61 -72.19
CA GLY A 626 8.22 -4.81 -72.53
C GLY A 626 9.31 -5.53 -73.33
N ILE A 627 9.39 -6.87 -73.27
CA ILE A 627 10.43 -7.66 -73.95
C ILE A 627 9.81 -8.73 -74.84
N ASN A 628 9.14 -9.72 -74.25
CA ASN A 628 8.58 -10.85 -74.98
C ASN A 628 7.32 -11.37 -74.28
N GLU A 629 6.29 -11.67 -75.07
CA GLU A 629 5.12 -12.42 -74.63
C GLU A 629 5.12 -13.77 -75.32
N THR A 630 4.89 -14.85 -74.59
CA THR A 630 4.74 -16.19 -75.17
C THR A 630 3.40 -16.76 -74.73
N ILE A 631 2.51 -16.95 -75.71
CA ILE A 631 1.21 -17.59 -75.52
C ILE A 631 1.30 -18.99 -76.14
N THR A 632 1.18 -20.02 -75.31
CA THR A 632 1.09 -21.41 -75.78
C THR A 632 -0.31 -21.93 -75.53
N VAL A 633 -0.99 -22.38 -76.59
CA VAL A 633 -2.36 -22.89 -76.50
C VAL A 633 -2.34 -24.37 -76.87
N GLY A 634 -2.74 -25.23 -75.94
CA GLY A 634 -2.62 -26.69 -76.10
C GLY A 634 -3.70 -27.36 -76.96
N ALA A 635 -4.83 -26.68 -77.20
CA ALA A 635 -5.94 -27.21 -77.99
C ALA A 635 -6.44 -26.19 -79.03
N ALA A 636 -7.19 -25.18 -78.61
CA ALA A 636 -7.77 -24.17 -79.50
C ALA A 636 -7.69 -22.77 -78.87
N GLN A 637 -7.34 -21.78 -79.69
CA GLN A 637 -7.46 -20.37 -79.35
C GLN A 637 -8.55 -19.76 -80.22
N GLU A 638 -9.59 -19.21 -79.62
CA GLU A 638 -10.64 -18.47 -80.32
C GLU A 638 -10.52 -16.98 -80.01
N ILE A 639 -10.49 -16.15 -81.05
CA ILE A 639 -10.45 -14.69 -80.94
C ILE A 639 -11.66 -14.15 -81.73
N ALA A 640 -12.71 -13.77 -81.01
CA ALA A 640 -13.88 -13.11 -81.58
C ALA A 640 -13.79 -11.59 -81.40
N ILE A 641 -13.96 -10.83 -82.49
CA ILE A 641 -13.81 -9.37 -82.50
C ILE A 641 -15.09 -8.75 -83.05
N GLY A 642 -15.79 -7.96 -82.22
CA GLY A 642 -17.11 -7.43 -82.55
C GLY A 642 -17.13 -6.22 -83.49
N ALA A 643 -16.00 -5.53 -83.70
CA ALA A 643 -15.93 -4.32 -84.54
C ALA A 643 -14.76 -4.34 -85.53
N TYR A 644 -13.54 -4.10 -85.06
CA TYR A 644 -12.34 -4.12 -85.91
C TYR A 644 -11.11 -4.59 -85.13
N GLN A 645 -10.21 -5.29 -85.81
CA GLN A 645 -8.88 -5.64 -85.31
C GLN A 645 -7.83 -4.84 -86.07
N THR A 646 -6.85 -4.30 -85.37
CA THR A 646 -5.66 -3.72 -86.00
C THR A 646 -4.42 -4.44 -85.47
N VAL A 647 -3.66 -5.04 -86.38
CA VAL A 647 -2.35 -5.64 -86.09
C VAL A 647 -1.29 -4.79 -86.78
N LYS A 648 -0.55 -3.98 -86.02
CA LYS A 648 0.55 -3.16 -86.52
C LYS A 648 1.88 -3.82 -86.17
N ILE A 649 2.68 -4.13 -87.17
CA ILE A 649 3.95 -4.83 -87.02
C ILE A 649 5.06 -3.92 -87.55
N VAL A 650 6.07 -3.64 -86.71
CA VAL A 650 7.09 -2.63 -87.01
C VAL A 650 8.30 -3.21 -87.73
N ALA A 651 8.70 -4.45 -87.41
CA ALA A 651 9.89 -5.08 -87.98
C ALA A 651 9.55 -6.21 -88.95
N TYR A 652 9.08 -7.35 -88.45
CA TYR A 652 8.73 -8.50 -89.28
C TYR A 652 7.62 -9.34 -88.65
N GLN A 653 6.83 -10.00 -89.49
CA GLN A 653 5.87 -11.02 -89.09
C GLN A 653 6.24 -12.33 -89.78
N LYS A 654 6.40 -13.41 -89.00
CA LYS A 654 6.49 -14.76 -89.54
C LYS A 654 5.23 -15.54 -89.16
N VAL A 655 4.46 -15.96 -90.16
CA VAL A 655 3.33 -16.87 -89.98
C VAL A 655 3.78 -18.23 -90.52
N SER A 656 3.72 -19.27 -89.68
CA SER A 656 4.04 -20.65 -90.06
C SER A 656 2.86 -21.52 -89.69
N VAL A 657 2.22 -22.14 -90.68
CA VAL A 657 1.08 -23.03 -90.48
C VAL A 657 1.53 -24.46 -90.79
N GLY A 658 1.33 -25.38 -89.84
CA GLY A 658 1.83 -26.76 -89.94
C GLY A 658 0.93 -27.73 -90.70
N ALA A 659 -0.34 -27.36 -90.90
CA ALA A 659 -1.32 -28.12 -91.68
C ALA A 659 -1.98 -27.17 -92.68
N ASP A 660 -3.29 -26.91 -92.56
CA ASP A 660 -4.03 -26.09 -93.51
C ASP A 660 -4.15 -24.64 -93.03
N GLN A 661 -3.83 -23.70 -93.93
CA GLN A 661 -4.22 -22.31 -93.80
C GLN A 661 -5.39 -22.02 -94.75
N THR A 662 -6.58 -21.81 -94.20
CA THR A 662 -7.73 -21.32 -94.98
C THR A 662 -7.91 -19.83 -94.75
N VAL A 663 -7.79 -19.04 -95.82
CA VAL A 663 -8.12 -17.61 -95.79
C VAL A 663 -9.39 -17.42 -96.61
N LYS A 664 -10.52 -17.15 -95.94
CA LYS A 664 -11.79 -16.79 -96.60
C LYS A 664 -12.00 -15.27 -96.44
N VAL A 665 -12.19 -14.58 -97.56
CA VAL A 665 -12.51 -13.15 -97.59
C VAL A 665 -13.84 -13.01 -98.32
N ASP A 666 -14.90 -12.62 -97.60
CA ASP A 666 -16.27 -12.58 -98.16
C ASP A 666 -16.52 -11.37 -99.10
N HIS A 667 -15.70 -10.32 -98.98
CA HIS A 667 -15.74 -9.15 -99.85
C HIS A 667 -14.43 -8.99 -100.63
N ASN A 668 -13.62 -7.97 -100.35
CA ASN A 668 -12.44 -7.63 -101.14
C ASN A 668 -11.16 -8.01 -100.40
N GLN A 669 -10.26 -8.76 -101.06
CA GLN A 669 -8.88 -8.89 -100.64
C GLN A 669 -7.99 -7.99 -101.51
N LYS A 670 -7.30 -7.04 -100.88
CA LYS A 670 -6.26 -6.23 -101.55
C LYS A 670 -4.90 -6.57 -100.96
N THR A 671 -4.02 -7.12 -101.79
CA THR A 671 -2.62 -7.35 -101.45
C THR A 671 -1.76 -6.33 -102.20
N THR A 672 -1.01 -5.51 -101.47
CA THR A 672 -0.01 -4.59 -102.04
C THR A 672 1.37 -5.06 -101.56
N VAL A 673 2.25 -5.46 -102.46
CA VAL A 673 3.64 -5.81 -102.13
C VAL A 673 4.55 -4.70 -102.68
N GLY A 674 5.30 -4.03 -101.81
CA GLY A 674 6.19 -2.92 -102.19
C GLY A 674 7.56 -3.34 -102.71
N GLY A 675 7.94 -4.59 -102.51
CA GLY A 675 9.18 -5.21 -103.02
C GLY A 675 8.88 -6.47 -103.82
N ASP A 676 9.76 -7.47 -103.76
CA ASP A 676 9.58 -8.71 -104.52
C ASP A 676 8.51 -9.61 -103.88
N GLN A 677 7.65 -10.17 -104.73
CA GLN A 677 6.76 -11.27 -104.36
C GLN A 677 7.29 -12.56 -105.00
N THR A 678 7.71 -13.53 -104.18
CA THR A 678 8.05 -14.88 -104.62
C THR A 678 6.94 -15.84 -104.23
N LEU A 679 6.37 -16.54 -105.21
CA LEU A 679 5.44 -17.63 -104.99
C LEU A 679 6.11 -18.93 -105.44
N ASP A 680 6.41 -19.81 -104.50
CA ASP A 680 6.96 -21.14 -104.76
C ASP A 680 5.90 -22.19 -104.39
N VAL A 681 5.45 -22.96 -105.37
CA VAL A 681 4.45 -24.02 -105.20
C VAL A 681 5.06 -25.33 -105.68
N THR A 682 5.42 -26.19 -104.74
CA THR A 682 6.04 -27.50 -105.03
C THR A 682 5.01 -28.57 -105.44
N GLY A 683 3.74 -28.35 -105.11
CA GLY A 683 2.58 -29.15 -105.54
C GLY A 683 1.89 -28.58 -106.78
N ALA A 684 0.65 -29.00 -107.02
CA ALA A 684 -0.16 -28.44 -108.10
C ALA A 684 -0.68 -27.05 -107.73
N GLN A 685 -0.40 -26.04 -108.54
CA GLN A 685 -1.10 -24.76 -108.49
C GLN A 685 -2.31 -24.82 -109.42
N THR A 686 -3.52 -24.74 -108.85
CA THR A 686 -4.77 -24.61 -109.63
C THR A 686 -5.29 -23.18 -109.47
N VAL A 687 -5.48 -22.49 -110.59
CA VAL A 687 -6.10 -21.16 -110.63
C VAL A 687 -7.42 -21.29 -111.38
N THR A 688 -8.52 -21.00 -110.68
CA THR A 688 -9.86 -20.96 -111.28
C THR A 688 -10.39 -19.54 -111.15
N VAL A 689 -10.62 -18.87 -112.27
CA VAL A 689 -11.22 -17.53 -112.32
C VAL A 689 -12.61 -17.68 -112.91
N GLY A 690 -13.65 -17.34 -112.14
CA GLY A 690 -15.05 -17.54 -112.53
C GLY A 690 -15.62 -16.48 -113.48
N LYS A 691 -14.86 -15.42 -113.76
CA LYS A 691 -15.17 -14.35 -114.73
C LYS A 691 -13.89 -14.05 -115.52
N ASP A 692 -13.50 -12.78 -115.61
CA ASP A 692 -12.36 -12.36 -116.43
C ASP A 692 -11.04 -12.46 -115.64
N MET A 693 -10.02 -13.05 -116.26
CA MET A 693 -8.63 -12.91 -115.81
C MET A 693 -7.94 -11.89 -116.73
N SER A 694 -7.51 -10.76 -116.15
CA SER A 694 -6.68 -9.77 -116.85
C SER A 694 -5.27 -9.80 -116.29
N GLU A 695 -4.30 -10.17 -117.13
CA GLU A 695 -2.89 -10.11 -116.78
C GLU A 695 -2.21 -9.02 -117.64
N THR A 696 -1.68 -8.00 -116.97
CA THR A 696 -0.93 -6.91 -117.62
C THR A 696 0.52 -6.97 -117.15
N ILE A 697 1.43 -7.30 -118.08
CA ILE A 697 2.86 -7.34 -117.82
C ILE A 697 3.50 -6.19 -118.58
N SER A 698 3.94 -5.14 -117.85
CA SER A 698 4.60 -3.99 -118.46
C SER A 698 6.05 -4.27 -118.89
N GLY A 699 6.64 -5.35 -118.36
CA GLY A 699 7.98 -5.83 -118.71
C GLY A 699 7.98 -6.99 -119.70
N GLY A 700 9.08 -7.76 -119.75
CA GLY A 700 9.15 -8.96 -120.57
C GLY A 700 8.43 -10.14 -119.90
N GLN A 701 7.64 -10.89 -120.67
CA GLN A 701 7.10 -12.18 -120.25
C GLN A 701 7.93 -13.31 -120.89
N SER A 702 8.43 -14.23 -120.06
CA SER A 702 9.08 -15.47 -120.51
C SER A 702 8.31 -16.66 -119.96
N SER A 703 7.93 -17.59 -120.84
CA SER A 703 7.31 -18.86 -120.45
C SER A 703 8.14 -20.01 -120.99
N THR A 704 8.65 -20.85 -120.09
CA THR A 704 9.41 -22.06 -120.44
C THR A 704 8.62 -23.29 -120.02
N VAL A 705 8.10 -24.05 -120.98
CA VAL A 705 7.42 -25.32 -120.73
C VAL A 705 8.35 -26.45 -121.15
N LYS A 706 8.83 -27.23 -120.17
CA LYS A 706 9.84 -28.29 -120.41
C LYS A 706 9.25 -29.59 -120.98
N LYS A 707 7.94 -29.80 -120.87
CA LYS A 707 7.23 -30.97 -121.42
C LYS A 707 6.30 -30.51 -122.55
N GLY A 708 5.04 -30.94 -122.56
CA GLY A 708 4.06 -30.49 -123.55
C GLY A 708 3.35 -29.21 -123.12
N ARG A 709 3.04 -28.34 -124.08
CA ARG A 709 2.07 -27.25 -123.91
C ARG A 709 0.87 -27.56 -124.81
N THR A 710 -0.32 -27.61 -124.21
CA THR A 710 -1.59 -27.67 -124.94
C THR A 710 -2.35 -26.37 -124.69
N THR A 711 -2.73 -25.69 -125.75
CA THR A 711 -3.62 -24.53 -125.70
C THR A 711 -4.89 -24.94 -126.42
N SER A 712 -6.03 -24.84 -125.74
CA SER A 712 -7.35 -25.08 -126.32
C SER A 712 -8.17 -23.81 -126.13
N VAL A 713 -8.56 -23.20 -127.25
CA VAL A 713 -9.45 -22.04 -127.30
C VAL A 713 -10.69 -22.50 -128.07
N THR A 714 -11.85 -22.41 -127.44
CA THR A 714 -13.11 -22.95 -128.00
C THR A 714 -13.83 -21.98 -128.91
N GLU A 715 -13.55 -20.69 -128.76
CA GLU A 715 -14.02 -19.63 -129.65
C GLU A 715 -12.82 -19.06 -130.44
N ASP A 716 -12.69 -17.74 -130.54
CA ASP A 716 -11.65 -17.12 -131.34
C ASP A 716 -10.31 -17.00 -130.58
N ASP A 717 -9.24 -17.51 -131.18
CA ASP A 717 -7.86 -17.22 -130.77
C ASP A 717 -7.23 -16.22 -131.73
N ALA A 718 -6.93 -15.01 -131.23
CA ALA A 718 -6.38 -13.92 -132.01
C ALA A 718 -4.92 -13.65 -131.61
N LEU A 719 -3.97 -14.12 -132.43
CA LEU A 719 -2.56 -13.82 -132.27
C LEU A 719 -2.16 -12.62 -133.13
N THR A 720 -2.09 -11.43 -132.53
CA THR A 720 -1.56 -10.22 -133.18
C THR A 720 -0.10 -10.01 -132.80
N VAL A 721 0.83 -10.10 -133.76
CA VAL A 721 2.25 -9.85 -133.53
C VAL A 721 2.69 -8.63 -134.33
N GLY A 722 3.02 -7.53 -133.65
CA GLY A 722 3.33 -6.25 -134.29
C GLY A 722 4.63 -6.17 -135.09
N LYS A 723 5.49 -7.21 -135.05
CA LYS A 723 6.73 -7.27 -135.84
C LYS A 723 6.87 -8.59 -136.59
N LYS A 724 7.43 -9.62 -135.96
CA LYS A 724 7.75 -10.90 -136.60
C LYS A 724 7.14 -12.04 -135.82
N ILE A 725 6.28 -12.82 -136.46
CA ILE A 725 5.94 -14.15 -135.99
C ILE A 725 6.95 -15.15 -136.56
N THR A 726 7.52 -16.00 -135.70
CA THR A 726 8.39 -17.10 -136.12
C THR A 726 7.78 -18.39 -135.57
N ILE A 727 7.28 -19.24 -136.45
CA ILE A 727 6.84 -20.59 -136.11
C ILE A 727 7.89 -21.53 -136.69
N SER A 728 8.65 -22.17 -135.81
CA SER A 728 9.66 -23.16 -136.17
C SER A 728 9.32 -24.47 -135.49
N ALA A 729 9.22 -25.54 -136.27
CA ALA A 729 9.02 -26.90 -135.76
C ALA A 729 10.11 -27.80 -136.35
N GLY A 730 10.64 -28.71 -135.52
CA GLY A 730 11.75 -29.57 -135.92
C GLY A 730 11.40 -30.69 -136.91
N ASP A 731 10.11 -31.02 -137.07
CA ASP A 731 9.69 -32.15 -137.91
C ASP A 731 8.68 -31.76 -139.00
N SER A 732 7.52 -31.22 -138.61
CA SER A 732 6.55 -30.68 -139.56
C SER A 732 5.75 -29.54 -138.98
N ILE A 733 5.32 -28.64 -139.86
CA ILE A 733 4.28 -27.66 -139.58
C ILE A 733 3.06 -28.09 -140.38
N THR A 734 1.94 -28.32 -139.70
CA THR A 734 0.67 -28.64 -140.35
C THR A 734 -0.34 -27.58 -139.95
N LEU A 735 -0.84 -26.84 -140.94
CA LEU A 735 -1.98 -25.95 -140.78
C LEU A 735 -3.21 -26.73 -141.29
N VAL A 736 -4.16 -26.98 -140.41
CA VAL A 736 -5.38 -27.73 -140.71
C VAL A 736 -6.58 -26.81 -140.54
N THR A 737 -7.43 -26.75 -141.57
CA THR A 737 -8.74 -26.11 -141.49
C THR A 737 -9.75 -27.10 -142.05
N GLY A 738 -10.45 -27.83 -141.17
CA GLY A 738 -11.33 -28.94 -141.56
C GLY A 738 -10.58 -30.01 -142.35
N ASP A 739 -11.12 -30.41 -143.51
CA ASP A 739 -10.50 -31.41 -144.41
C ASP A 739 -9.34 -30.85 -145.27
N ALA A 740 -9.12 -29.52 -145.26
CA ALA A 740 -8.04 -28.87 -145.98
C ALA A 740 -6.79 -28.75 -145.11
N SER A 741 -5.62 -28.94 -145.71
CA SER A 741 -4.36 -28.80 -144.99
C SER A 741 -3.24 -28.27 -145.86
N ILE A 742 -2.39 -27.45 -145.24
CA ILE A 742 -1.05 -27.14 -145.73
C ILE A 742 -0.07 -27.83 -144.80
N THR A 743 0.61 -28.84 -145.33
CA THR A 743 1.65 -29.53 -144.58
C THR A 743 3.00 -29.18 -145.16
N MET A 744 3.85 -28.60 -144.32
CA MET A 744 5.27 -28.36 -144.58
C MET A 744 6.08 -29.37 -143.78
N LYS A 745 6.84 -30.22 -144.47
CA LYS A 745 7.74 -31.17 -143.83
C LYS A 745 9.18 -30.65 -143.84
N LYS A 746 10.00 -31.13 -142.90
CA LYS A 746 11.43 -30.79 -142.83
C LYS A 746 12.24 -31.11 -144.10
N ASP A 747 11.78 -32.04 -144.94
CA ASP A 747 12.47 -32.44 -146.19
C ASP A 747 12.20 -31.47 -147.36
N GLY A 748 11.45 -30.39 -147.12
CA GLY A 748 11.10 -29.39 -148.13
C GLY A 748 9.81 -29.71 -148.89
N THR A 749 9.19 -30.87 -148.65
CA THR A 749 7.91 -31.21 -149.27
C THR A 749 6.81 -30.30 -148.72
N ILE A 750 6.14 -29.58 -149.62
CA ILE A 750 4.92 -28.85 -149.32
C ILE A 750 3.75 -29.56 -149.99
N ARG A 751 2.82 -30.05 -149.19
CA ARG A 751 1.60 -30.68 -149.68
C ARG A 751 0.41 -29.80 -149.33
N ILE A 752 -0.24 -29.30 -150.37
CA ILE A 752 -1.51 -28.59 -150.26
C ILE A 752 -2.61 -29.60 -150.63
N LYS A 753 -3.50 -29.86 -149.67
CA LYS A 753 -4.64 -30.77 -149.85
C LYS A 753 -5.92 -29.96 -149.68
N GLY A 754 -6.78 -30.00 -150.69
CA GLY A 754 -8.11 -29.38 -150.68
C GLY A 754 -9.05 -30.08 -151.67
N LYS A 755 -10.36 -30.01 -151.44
CA LYS A 755 -11.39 -30.59 -152.33
C LYS A 755 -11.40 -29.87 -153.69
N ASP A 756 -11.42 -28.55 -153.65
CA ASP A 756 -11.24 -27.67 -154.81
C ASP A 756 -10.02 -26.78 -154.52
N ILE A 757 -9.08 -26.73 -155.47
CA ILE A 757 -7.94 -25.81 -155.39
C ILE A 757 -8.11 -24.82 -156.53
N SER A 758 -8.69 -23.66 -156.21
CA SER A 758 -8.73 -22.53 -157.14
C SER A 758 -7.49 -21.68 -156.93
N ILE A 759 -6.70 -21.50 -157.99
CA ILE A 759 -5.58 -20.56 -158.00
C ILE A 759 -6.03 -19.39 -158.86
N ASP A 760 -6.43 -18.31 -158.20
CA ASP A 760 -6.86 -17.09 -158.84
C ASP A 760 -5.67 -16.11 -158.86
N ALA A 761 -5.31 -15.59 -160.04
CA ALA A 761 -4.21 -14.65 -160.17
C ALA A 761 -4.60 -13.48 -161.08
N SER A 762 -4.37 -12.27 -160.58
CA SER A 762 -4.59 -11.03 -161.33
C SER A 762 -3.51 -10.75 -162.38
N GLY A 763 -2.43 -11.54 -162.42
CA GLY A 763 -1.36 -11.52 -163.42
C GLY A 763 -1.07 -12.93 -163.96
N LYS A 764 0.05 -13.11 -164.66
CA LYS A 764 0.41 -14.42 -165.23
C LYS A 764 0.68 -15.46 -164.13
N ILE A 765 -0.01 -16.59 -164.17
CA ILE A 765 0.37 -17.79 -163.41
C ILE A 765 1.54 -18.45 -164.14
N ASN A 766 2.75 -18.35 -163.59
CA ASN A 766 3.93 -19.04 -164.10
C ASN A 766 4.11 -20.36 -163.34
N ALA A 767 3.73 -21.48 -163.94
CA ALA A 767 4.15 -22.80 -163.49
C ALA A 767 5.42 -23.19 -164.26
N LYS A 768 6.57 -23.23 -163.59
CA LYS A 768 7.83 -23.77 -164.11
C LYS A 768 8.24 -24.95 -163.25
N ALA A 769 8.56 -26.06 -163.90
CA ALA A 769 9.26 -27.17 -163.26
C ALA A 769 10.48 -27.50 -164.11
N ASP A 770 11.61 -27.83 -163.46
CA ASP A 770 12.83 -28.26 -164.14
C ASP A 770 12.68 -29.67 -164.74
N GLY A 771 11.62 -30.40 -164.36
CA GLY A 771 11.15 -31.65 -164.98
C GLY A 771 9.71 -31.55 -165.47
N ASP A 772 9.02 -32.69 -165.60
CA ASP A 772 7.70 -32.75 -166.21
C ASP A 772 6.60 -32.11 -165.35
N ILE A 773 5.80 -31.24 -165.96
CA ILE A 773 4.49 -30.86 -165.42
C ILE A 773 3.46 -31.83 -165.99
N VAL A 774 3.08 -32.81 -165.16
CA VAL A 774 2.02 -33.78 -165.52
C VAL A 774 0.66 -33.22 -165.06
N MET A 775 -0.12 -32.73 -166.01
CA MET A 775 -1.52 -32.33 -165.78
C MET A 775 -2.46 -33.39 -166.36
N LYS A 776 -3.23 -34.07 -165.50
CA LYS A 776 -4.26 -35.05 -165.90
C LYS A 776 -5.65 -34.45 -165.67
N GLY A 777 -6.46 -34.37 -166.71
CA GLY A 777 -7.84 -33.89 -166.64
C GLY A 777 -8.77 -34.60 -167.62
N ALA A 778 -10.01 -34.88 -167.20
CA ALA A 778 -11.01 -35.58 -168.01
C ALA A 778 -11.53 -34.77 -169.22
N LYS A 779 -11.30 -33.45 -169.23
CA LYS A 779 -11.56 -32.55 -170.36
C LYS A 779 -10.63 -31.34 -170.24
N ILE A 780 -9.67 -31.19 -171.17
CA ILE A 780 -8.83 -30.00 -171.30
C ILE A 780 -9.27 -29.33 -172.60
N LEU A 781 -9.86 -28.13 -172.52
CA LEU A 781 -10.63 -27.55 -173.63
C LEU A 781 -9.80 -26.71 -174.62
N GLN A 782 -8.55 -26.36 -174.30
CA GLN A 782 -7.47 -25.92 -175.21
C GLN A 782 -6.19 -25.65 -174.39
N ASN A 783 -5.03 -25.81 -175.02
CA ASN A 783 -3.69 -25.55 -174.47
C ASN A 783 -3.14 -24.20 -174.92
#